data_AF-A0A936M681-F1
#
_entry.id   AF-A0A936M681-F1
#
_cell.length_a   1.000
_cell.length_b   1.000
_cell.length_c   1.000
_cell.angle_alpha   90.00
_cell.angle_beta   90.00
_cell.angle_gamma   90.00
#
_symmetry.space_group_name_H-M   'P 1'
#
loop_
_entity.id
_entity.type
_entity.pdbx_description
1 polymer ?
#
loop_
_entity_poly.entity_id
_entity_poly.type
_entity_poly.pdbx_seq_one_letter_code
_entity_poly.pdbx_strand_id
1 'polypeptide(L)'
;MSKASHKHRNKHQQERPPSDAWDEDECKGVIEKLWALRAAMQASEKRLAPLLGGADATYQASARNLAHYLALRHDDQRTLQEWLTHAGVSSLGRSESHAMANLDKVLGILHRLTGQAWATHGGDEPIGTRSSRKLLERHTADLLGPSPAERSVRIMVTLPSEAASDFGLVRQLVASGMDIARINCAHDGPDEWKAMASRVRRAARAVGRPVRILMDLGGPKLRTGGLAQGAAVLKLRPQRDDFGRLVTAAHVGLRPAGATMPVAGAFVHAGVDADWLARLEVGDRIDFKDARGARRCLKVLHTDEIGALAACEQTAYLVPDTTLKHDHKGKKPRRTTLTELPRGEGLLHLQRGSVLRLTRAGAEPAAVPDRVRGSNLTTIASVACTLPEVFAQVCVGERIWFDDGRIGGVIRRVEPDGVEVEITHARDSGEKLAGDKGINLPDSQLSLPALTDKDIADLAVATKVADMVGLSFVQQADDVEALRSRLRELGKPNLGIVLKIETRRAFENLPELLFAAMAGPAAGIMIARGDLAVECGYERLAEVQEEILWAAEAAHMPVIWATQVLETLAKTGLPSRAEITDAAMGERAECVMLNKGPHITEAMRTLHDILRRMQAHQSKKRPLLRALRAWDPSEGEPPTAG
;
A
#
# COMPACT_ATOMS: atom_id res chain seq x y z
N MET A 1 -78.68 -27.24 29.00
CA MET A 1 -78.99 -26.15 28.05
C MET A 1 -77.67 -25.56 27.58
N SER A 2 -77.07 -26.09 26.51
CA SER A 2 -77.10 -25.57 25.12
C SER A 2 -76.27 -24.30 24.89
N LYS A 3 -75.15 -24.40 24.15
CA LYS A 3 -74.97 -23.82 22.80
C LYS A 3 -73.52 -23.93 22.26
N ALA A 4 -73.44 -24.28 20.96
CA ALA A 4 -72.46 -23.91 19.92
C ALA A 4 -70.96 -24.23 20.13
N SER A 5 -70.37 -25.19 19.39
CA SER A 5 -69.87 -25.09 17.99
C SER A 5 -68.64 -24.20 17.83
N HIS A 6 -67.48 -24.81 17.50
CA HIS A 6 -66.58 -24.37 16.43
C HIS A 6 -65.62 -25.51 16.05
N LYS A 7 -65.85 -26.13 14.88
CA LYS A 7 -64.93 -27.07 14.23
C LYS A 7 -63.77 -26.29 13.62
N HIS A 8 -62.56 -26.43 14.15
CA HIS A 8 -61.36 -26.06 13.41
C HIS A 8 -61.04 -27.15 12.38
N ARG A 9 -61.27 -26.82 11.11
CA ARG A 9 -60.79 -27.58 9.95
C ARG A 9 -59.28 -27.36 9.83
N ASN A 10 -58.49 -28.36 10.19
CA ASN A 10 -57.08 -28.45 9.79
C ASN A 10 -57.05 -28.62 8.26
N LYS A 11 -56.73 -27.54 7.53
CA LYS A 11 -56.29 -27.65 6.15
C LYS A 11 -54.86 -28.20 6.19
N HIS A 12 -54.71 -29.51 6.01
CA HIS A 12 -53.48 -30.06 5.48
C HIS A 12 -53.21 -29.38 4.13
N GLN A 13 -52.33 -28.38 4.10
CA GLN A 13 -51.54 -28.12 2.90
C GLN A 13 -50.67 -29.37 2.73
N GLN A 14 -51.08 -30.23 1.78
CA GLN A 14 -50.18 -31.20 1.20
C GLN A 14 -49.05 -30.39 0.56
N GLU A 15 -47.89 -30.37 1.22
CA GLU A 15 -46.63 -30.04 0.55
C GLU A 15 -46.51 -31.02 -0.62
N ARG A 16 -46.66 -30.50 -1.84
CA ARG A 16 -46.30 -31.24 -3.04
C ARG A 16 -44.82 -31.63 -2.89
N PRO A 17 -44.42 -32.88 -3.19
CA PRO A 17 -43.00 -33.17 -3.33
C PRO A 17 -42.42 -32.17 -4.34
N PRO A 18 -41.18 -31.68 -4.15
CA PRO A 18 -40.53 -30.87 -5.18
C PRO A 18 -40.58 -31.71 -6.46
N SER A 19 -41.23 -31.20 -7.51
CA SER A 19 -41.26 -31.93 -8.76
C SER A 19 -39.84 -31.93 -9.31
N ASP A 20 -39.22 -33.10 -9.36
CA ASP A 20 -37.98 -33.38 -10.12
C ASP A 20 -38.18 -33.18 -11.65
N ALA A 21 -39.27 -32.51 -12.06
CA ALA A 21 -39.63 -32.25 -13.44
C ALA A 21 -39.16 -30.84 -13.80
N TRP A 22 -38.22 -30.80 -14.76
CA TRP A 22 -37.88 -29.62 -15.54
C TRP A 22 -39.14 -28.77 -15.87
N ASP A 23 -39.15 -27.52 -15.41
CA ASP A 23 -40.22 -26.54 -15.71
C ASP A 23 -39.86 -25.75 -16.96
N GLU A 24 -40.52 -26.09 -18.08
CA GLU A 24 -40.27 -25.46 -19.37
C GLU A 24 -40.70 -23.99 -19.40
N ASP A 25 -41.76 -23.62 -18.65
CA ASP A 25 -42.27 -22.25 -18.62
C ASP A 25 -41.36 -21.34 -17.78
N GLU A 26 -40.83 -21.85 -16.67
CA GLU A 26 -39.79 -21.16 -15.90
C GLU A 26 -38.52 -20.95 -16.76
N CYS A 27 -38.10 -21.98 -17.51
CA CYS A 27 -36.96 -21.88 -18.42
C CYS A 27 -37.18 -20.82 -19.51
N LYS A 28 -38.38 -20.75 -20.10
CA LYS A 28 -38.75 -19.68 -21.06
C LYS A 28 -38.65 -18.30 -20.42
N GLY A 29 -39.14 -18.12 -19.19
CA GLY A 29 -39.01 -16.87 -18.45
C GLY A 29 -37.55 -16.47 -18.18
N VAL A 30 -36.66 -17.45 -17.94
CA VAL A 30 -35.21 -17.22 -17.82
C VAL A 30 -34.59 -16.82 -19.16
N ILE A 31 -34.99 -17.46 -20.25
CA ILE A 31 -34.56 -17.09 -21.62
C ILE A 31 -34.92 -15.62 -21.92
N GLU A 32 -36.12 -15.17 -21.56
CA GLU A 32 -36.54 -13.77 -21.72
C GLU A 32 -35.66 -12.81 -20.92
N LYS A 33 -35.37 -13.13 -19.64
CA LYS A 33 -34.46 -12.33 -18.80
C LYS A 33 -33.06 -12.24 -19.40
N LEU A 34 -32.53 -13.34 -19.92
CA LEU A 34 -31.22 -13.36 -20.58
C LEU A 34 -31.20 -12.54 -21.88
N TRP A 35 -32.28 -12.55 -22.66
CA TRP A 35 -32.41 -11.68 -23.84
C TRP A 35 -32.48 -10.20 -23.45
N ALA A 36 -33.20 -9.85 -22.38
CA ALA A 36 -33.24 -8.48 -21.86
C ALA A 36 -31.85 -8.02 -21.41
N LEU A 37 -31.11 -8.88 -20.72
CA LEU A 37 -29.73 -8.63 -20.30
C LEU A 37 -28.78 -8.44 -21.49
N ARG A 38 -28.91 -9.28 -22.52
CA ARG A 38 -28.17 -9.14 -23.78
C ARG A 38 -28.45 -7.80 -24.46
N ALA A 39 -29.71 -7.40 -24.54
CA ALA A 39 -30.11 -6.12 -25.13
C ALA A 39 -29.54 -4.94 -24.32
N ALA A 40 -29.53 -5.04 -22.99
CA ALA A 40 -28.91 -4.05 -22.11
C ALA A 40 -27.39 -3.92 -22.36
N MET A 41 -26.68 -5.04 -22.54
CA MET A 41 -25.26 -5.03 -22.91
C MET A 41 -25.01 -4.33 -24.26
N GLN A 42 -25.82 -4.62 -25.27
CA GLN A 42 -25.73 -3.96 -26.58
C GLN A 42 -26.05 -2.46 -26.51
N ALA A 43 -27.03 -2.07 -25.69
CA ALA A 43 -27.36 -0.68 -25.44
C ALA A 43 -26.23 0.06 -24.70
N SER A 44 -25.58 -0.59 -23.74
CA SER A 44 -24.42 -0.05 -23.02
C SER A 44 -23.24 0.22 -23.96
N GLU A 45 -22.94 -0.73 -24.88
CA GLU A 45 -21.92 -0.53 -25.92
C GLU A 45 -22.23 0.70 -26.79
N LYS A 46 -23.48 0.86 -27.24
CA LYS A 46 -23.87 2.05 -28.04
C LYS A 46 -23.77 3.35 -27.23
N ARG A 47 -24.19 3.34 -25.97
CA ARG A 47 -24.13 4.51 -25.07
C ARG A 47 -22.69 4.95 -24.82
N LEU A 48 -21.77 3.99 -24.67
CA LEU A 48 -20.36 4.24 -24.41
C LEU A 48 -19.51 4.37 -25.69
N ALA A 49 -20.14 4.43 -26.87
CA ALA A 49 -19.45 4.53 -28.16
C ALA A 49 -18.40 5.66 -28.23
N PRO A 50 -18.63 6.87 -27.65
CA PRO A 50 -17.59 7.91 -27.63
C PRO A 50 -16.32 7.50 -26.88
N LEU A 51 -16.44 6.82 -25.73
CA LEU A 51 -15.30 6.32 -24.96
C LEU A 51 -14.61 5.14 -25.66
N LEU A 52 -15.40 4.23 -26.24
CA LEU A 52 -14.91 3.10 -27.03
C LEU A 52 -14.09 3.55 -28.25
N GLY A 53 -14.56 4.59 -28.95
CA GLY A 53 -13.85 5.16 -30.10
C GLY A 53 -12.49 5.79 -29.76
N GLY A 54 -12.30 6.20 -28.49
CA GLY A 54 -11.03 6.75 -28.00
C GLY A 54 -9.99 5.71 -27.58
N ALA A 55 -10.36 4.43 -27.49
CA ALA A 55 -9.44 3.37 -27.10
C ALA A 55 -8.43 3.04 -28.22
N ASP A 56 -7.19 2.71 -27.82
CA ASP A 56 -6.17 2.19 -28.71
C ASP A 56 -6.66 0.90 -29.40
N ALA A 57 -6.19 0.67 -30.64
CA ALA A 57 -6.60 -0.48 -31.43
C ALA A 57 -6.39 -1.82 -30.70
N THR A 58 -5.40 -1.92 -29.83
CA THR A 58 -5.14 -3.12 -29.03
C THR A 58 -6.21 -3.37 -27.95
N TYR A 59 -6.82 -2.32 -27.41
CA TYR A 59 -7.83 -2.38 -26.34
C TYR A 59 -9.28 -2.31 -26.81
N GLN A 60 -9.55 -2.08 -28.10
CA GLN A 60 -10.92 -1.96 -28.64
C GLN A 60 -11.84 -3.12 -28.21
N ALA A 61 -11.38 -4.36 -28.31
CA ALA A 61 -12.16 -5.52 -27.88
C ALA A 61 -12.40 -5.49 -26.36
N SER A 62 -11.35 -5.21 -25.59
CA SER A 62 -11.42 -5.14 -24.13
C SER A 62 -12.36 -4.06 -23.61
N ALA A 63 -12.37 -2.88 -24.25
CA ALA A 63 -13.27 -1.79 -23.93
C ALA A 63 -14.73 -2.19 -24.17
N ARG A 64 -15.03 -2.90 -25.27
CA ARG A 64 -16.37 -3.43 -25.56
C ARG A 64 -16.82 -4.43 -24.50
N ASN A 65 -15.95 -5.36 -24.11
CA ASN A 65 -16.28 -6.33 -23.05
C ASN A 65 -16.49 -5.65 -21.69
N LEU A 66 -15.72 -4.62 -21.34
CA LEU A 66 -15.97 -3.83 -20.14
C LEU A 66 -17.37 -3.19 -20.18
N ALA A 67 -17.77 -2.59 -21.31
CA ALA A 67 -19.11 -2.03 -21.47
C ALA A 67 -20.24 -3.06 -21.28
N HIS A 68 -20.04 -4.29 -21.77
CA HIS A 68 -20.98 -5.41 -21.56
C HIS A 68 -21.00 -5.87 -20.11
N TYR A 69 -19.83 -5.99 -19.47
CA TYR A 69 -19.73 -6.42 -18.08
C TYR A 69 -20.36 -5.40 -17.11
N LEU A 70 -20.21 -4.10 -17.36
CA LEU A 70 -20.87 -3.07 -16.57
C LEU A 70 -22.40 -3.17 -16.67
N ALA A 71 -22.93 -3.49 -17.86
CA ALA A 71 -24.36 -3.73 -18.02
C ALA A 71 -24.83 -5.00 -17.29
N LEU A 72 -24.02 -6.08 -17.34
CA LEU A 72 -24.29 -7.31 -16.60
C LEU A 72 -24.44 -7.08 -15.10
N ARG A 73 -23.63 -6.18 -14.55
CA ARG A 73 -23.55 -5.89 -13.12
C ARG A 73 -24.45 -4.73 -12.68
N HIS A 74 -25.21 -4.14 -13.59
CA HIS A 74 -26.09 -3.00 -13.28
C HIS A 74 -27.23 -3.41 -12.33
N ASP A 75 -27.85 -4.55 -12.60
CA ASP A 75 -28.95 -5.10 -11.79
C ASP A 75 -28.47 -6.32 -10.98
N ASP A 76 -29.20 -6.64 -9.91
CA ASP A 76 -28.93 -7.82 -9.08
C ASP A 76 -29.27 -9.12 -9.83
N GLN A 77 -28.24 -9.91 -10.11
CA GLN A 77 -28.38 -11.16 -10.86
C GLN A 77 -28.54 -12.40 -9.98
N ARG A 78 -28.50 -12.30 -8.65
CA ARG A 78 -28.37 -13.50 -7.77
C ARG A 78 -29.45 -14.54 -8.01
N THR A 79 -30.72 -14.14 -8.14
CA THR A 79 -31.83 -15.05 -8.43
C THR A 79 -31.65 -15.77 -9.77
N LEU A 80 -31.18 -15.06 -10.81
CA LEU A 80 -30.86 -15.66 -12.10
C LEU A 80 -29.69 -16.66 -11.97
N GLN A 81 -28.65 -16.31 -11.21
CA GLN A 81 -27.48 -17.15 -11.02
C GLN A 81 -27.81 -18.45 -10.27
N GLU A 82 -28.64 -18.37 -9.23
CA GLU A 82 -29.12 -19.53 -8.48
C GLU A 82 -29.87 -20.50 -9.39
N TRP A 83 -30.79 -19.98 -10.20
CA TRP A 83 -31.54 -20.78 -11.16
C TRP A 83 -30.61 -21.44 -12.20
N LEU A 84 -29.70 -20.66 -12.82
CA LEU A 84 -28.75 -21.18 -13.81
C LEU A 84 -27.85 -22.28 -13.23
N THR A 85 -27.42 -22.11 -11.97
CA THR A 85 -26.63 -23.12 -11.25
C THR A 85 -27.45 -24.39 -11.02
N HIS A 86 -28.71 -24.25 -10.60
CA HIS A 86 -29.61 -25.39 -10.40
C HIS A 86 -29.87 -26.16 -11.70
N ALA A 87 -30.00 -25.45 -12.83
CA ALA A 87 -30.13 -26.03 -14.16
C ALA A 87 -28.82 -26.65 -14.70
N GLY A 88 -27.72 -26.60 -13.96
CA GLY A 88 -26.43 -27.18 -14.36
C GLY A 88 -25.71 -26.43 -15.48
N VAL A 89 -26.09 -25.18 -15.75
CA VAL A 89 -25.46 -24.32 -16.75
C VAL A 89 -24.59 -23.24 -16.08
N SER A 90 -23.82 -22.50 -16.89
CA SER A 90 -22.98 -21.40 -16.39
C SER A 90 -23.82 -20.36 -15.66
N SER A 91 -23.49 -20.07 -14.40
CA SER A 91 -24.14 -19.04 -13.58
C SER A 91 -23.74 -17.60 -13.95
N LEU A 92 -22.96 -17.42 -15.03
CA LEU A 92 -22.34 -16.15 -15.41
C LEU A 92 -21.35 -15.57 -14.37
N GLY A 93 -21.17 -16.19 -13.20
CA GLY A 93 -20.33 -15.67 -12.10
C GLY A 93 -18.81 -15.71 -12.34
N ARG A 94 -18.37 -16.18 -13.51
CA ARG A 94 -16.97 -16.20 -13.97
C ARG A 94 -16.81 -15.65 -15.39
N SER A 95 -17.75 -14.80 -15.79
CA SER A 95 -17.90 -14.25 -17.15
C SER A 95 -17.18 -12.93 -17.38
N GLU A 96 -16.49 -12.37 -16.38
CA GLU A 96 -15.95 -11.00 -16.38
C GLU A 96 -15.23 -10.67 -17.70
N SER A 97 -14.30 -11.53 -18.14
CA SER A 97 -13.49 -11.34 -19.35
C SER A 97 -14.17 -11.64 -20.69
N HIS A 98 -15.41 -12.14 -20.71
CA HIS A 98 -16.12 -12.53 -21.92
C HIS A 98 -17.64 -12.56 -21.70
N ALA A 99 -18.18 -11.44 -21.21
CA ALA A 99 -19.53 -11.35 -20.65
C ALA A 99 -20.61 -11.74 -21.67
N MET A 100 -20.61 -11.08 -22.84
CA MET A 100 -21.56 -11.34 -23.92
C MET A 100 -21.46 -12.78 -24.44
N ALA A 101 -20.24 -13.27 -24.69
CA ALA A 101 -20.05 -14.61 -25.24
C ALA A 101 -20.47 -15.73 -24.28
N ASN A 102 -20.32 -15.54 -22.96
CA ASN A 102 -20.83 -16.51 -21.98
C ASN A 102 -22.37 -16.49 -21.95
N LEU A 103 -22.97 -15.29 -21.96
CA LEU A 103 -24.42 -15.14 -22.00
C LEU A 103 -25.04 -15.79 -23.25
N ASP A 104 -24.45 -15.57 -24.43
CA ASP A 104 -24.91 -16.18 -25.69
C ASP A 104 -24.79 -17.71 -25.66
N LYS A 105 -23.76 -18.27 -25.01
CA LYS A 105 -23.64 -19.72 -24.84
C LYS A 105 -24.72 -20.29 -23.92
N VAL A 106 -25.04 -19.60 -22.83
CA VAL A 106 -26.13 -19.98 -21.93
C VAL A 106 -27.47 -19.95 -22.68
N LEU A 107 -27.77 -18.86 -23.39
CA LEU A 107 -28.95 -18.75 -24.24
C LEU A 107 -29.03 -19.91 -25.24
N GLY A 108 -27.95 -20.22 -25.95
CA GLY A 108 -27.93 -21.30 -26.92
C GLY A 108 -28.16 -22.69 -26.32
N ILE A 109 -27.69 -22.94 -25.10
CA ILE A 109 -27.98 -24.19 -24.37
C ILE A 109 -29.48 -24.25 -23.99
N LEU A 110 -30.03 -23.18 -23.41
CA LEU A 110 -31.42 -23.14 -22.97
C LEU A 110 -32.41 -23.22 -24.15
N HIS A 111 -32.08 -22.58 -25.28
CA HIS A 111 -32.86 -22.71 -26.52
C HIS A 111 -32.93 -24.16 -27.00
N ARG A 112 -31.80 -24.87 -26.99
CA ARG A 112 -31.76 -26.30 -27.35
C ARG A 112 -32.57 -27.17 -26.38
N LEU A 113 -32.52 -26.87 -25.08
CA LEU A 113 -33.29 -27.58 -24.06
C LEU A 113 -34.80 -27.39 -24.20
N THR A 114 -35.23 -26.24 -24.73
CA THR A 114 -36.65 -25.90 -24.96
C THR A 114 -37.12 -26.18 -26.40
N GLY A 115 -36.28 -26.80 -27.24
CA GLY A 115 -36.59 -27.06 -28.65
C GLY A 115 -36.72 -25.80 -29.52
N GLN A 116 -36.31 -24.63 -29.00
CA GLN A 116 -36.32 -23.37 -29.73
C GLN A 116 -35.11 -23.28 -30.68
N ALA A 117 -35.30 -22.60 -31.81
CA ALA A 117 -34.24 -22.41 -32.80
C ALA A 117 -33.17 -21.44 -32.29
N TRP A 118 -31.90 -21.86 -32.34
CA TRP A 118 -30.76 -21.02 -31.96
C TRP A 118 -29.91 -20.68 -33.17
N ALA A 119 -29.80 -19.38 -33.48
CA ALA A 119 -28.80 -18.88 -34.42
C ALA A 119 -27.45 -18.83 -33.70
N THR A 120 -26.52 -19.69 -34.12
CA THR A 120 -25.19 -19.73 -33.50
C THR A 120 -24.44 -18.44 -33.82
N HIS A 121 -24.25 -17.57 -32.83
CA HIS A 121 -23.31 -16.46 -32.90
C HIS A 121 -21.87 -17.00 -33.03
N GLY A 122 -20.96 -16.27 -33.69
CA GLY A 122 -19.61 -16.75 -33.94
C GLY A 122 -18.94 -17.25 -32.64
N GLY A 123 -18.13 -18.32 -32.73
CA GLY A 123 -17.60 -19.02 -31.54
C GLY A 123 -16.78 -18.15 -30.56
N ASP A 124 -16.33 -16.98 -31.02
CA ASP A 124 -15.55 -15.98 -30.27
C ASP A 124 -16.22 -14.59 -30.27
N GLU A 125 -17.50 -14.43 -30.63
CA GLU A 125 -18.11 -13.09 -30.76
C GLU A 125 -18.62 -12.51 -29.43
N PRO A 126 -18.33 -11.22 -29.12
CA PRO A 126 -17.25 -10.41 -29.68
C PRO A 126 -15.86 -10.78 -29.10
N ILE A 127 -15.83 -11.40 -27.92
CA ILE A 127 -14.64 -12.01 -27.29
C ILE A 127 -15.06 -13.32 -26.59
N GLY A 128 -14.48 -14.45 -26.98
CA GLY A 128 -14.64 -15.73 -26.28
C GLY A 128 -13.62 -15.97 -25.17
N THR A 129 -13.78 -17.07 -24.43
CA THR A 129 -12.95 -17.44 -23.26
C THR A 129 -11.46 -17.63 -23.60
N ARG A 130 -11.13 -18.08 -24.82
CA ARG A 130 -9.73 -18.28 -25.24
C ARG A 130 -9.10 -16.97 -25.71
N SER A 131 -9.83 -16.18 -26.48
CA SER A 131 -9.36 -14.87 -26.95
C SER A 131 -9.19 -13.88 -25.80
N SER A 132 -10.09 -13.90 -24.80
CA SER A 132 -9.98 -13.04 -23.61
C SER A 132 -8.69 -13.28 -22.83
N ARG A 133 -8.35 -14.55 -22.58
CA ARG A 133 -7.09 -14.93 -21.91
C ARG A 133 -5.87 -14.42 -22.68
N LYS A 134 -5.85 -14.59 -24.00
CA LYS A 134 -4.75 -14.10 -24.85
C LYS A 134 -4.63 -12.57 -24.83
N LEU A 135 -5.76 -11.84 -24.78
CA LEU A 135 -5.75 -10.39 -24.66
C LEU A 135 -5.08 -9.96 -23.36
N LEU A 136 -5.48 -10.54 -22.22
CA LEU A 136 -4.87 -10.22 -20.93
C LEU A 136 -3.38 -10.60 -20.90
N GLU A 137 -3.01 -11.78 -21.39
CA GLU A 137 -1.61 -12.21 -21.50
C GLU A 137 -0.77 -11.23 -22.34
N ARG A 138 -1.31 -10.75 -23.46
CA ARG A 138 -0.67 -9.74 -24.32
C ARG A 138 -0.52 -8.40 -23.60
N HIS A 139 -1.60 -7.83 -23.07
CA HIS A 139 -1.54 -6.54 -22.36
C HIS A 139 -0.61 -6.59 -21.15
N THR A 140 -0.57 -7.73 -20.47
CA THR A 140 0.39 -7.99 -19.39
C THR A 140 1.83 -8.00 -19.90
N ALA A 141 2.11 -8.66 -21.03
CA ALA A 141 3.45 -8.71 -21.60
C ALA A 141 3.93 -7.34 -22.10
N ASP A 142 3.04 -6.59 -22.74
CA ASP A 142 3.31 -5.26 -23.29
C ASP A 142 3.67 -4.27 -22.17
N LEU A 143 2.89 -4.26 -21.08
CA LEU A 143 3.15 -3.40 -19.92
C LEU A 143 4.24 -3.98 -19.01
N LEU A 144 4.00 -5.14 -18.40
CA LEU A 144 4.77 -5.69 -17.27
C LEU A 144 5.94 -6.58 -17.71
N GLY A 145 6.08 -6.87 -19.01
CA GLY A 145 7.08 -7.78 -19.53
C GLY A 145 6.63 -9.25 -19.57
N PRO A 146 7.43 -10.14 -20.18
CA PRO A 146 7.06 -11.54 -20.43
C PRO A 146 6.81 -12.32 -19.14
N SER A 147 6.09 -13.44 -19.25
CA SER A 147 5.86 -14.31 -18.09
C SER A 147 7.16 -14.95 -17.62
N PRO A 148 7.46 -14.95 -16.31
CA PRO A 148 8.54 -15.75 -15.76
C PRO A 148 8.32 -17.25 -16.05
N ALA A 149 9.40 -18.02 -16.11
CA ALA A 149 9.34 -19.44 -16.48
C ALA A 149 8.61 -20.32 -15.44
N GLU A 150 8.77 -20.02 -14.15
CA GLU A 150 8.24 -20.84 -13.05
C GLU A 150 6.92 -20.35 -12.47
N ARG A 151 6.46 -19.15 -12.86
CA ARG A 151 5.23 -18.53 -12.33
C ARG A 151 4.56 -17.60 -13.34
N SER A 152 3.24 -17.55 -13.29
CA SER A 152 2.35 -16.64 -14.04
C SER A 152 2.46 -15.17 -13.58
N VAL A 153 2.54 -14.95 -12.26
CA VAL A 153 2.49 -13.61 -11.64
C VAL A 153 3.89 -13.03 -11.50
N ARG A 154 4.10 -11.75 -11.86
CA ARG A 154 5.38 -11.03 -11.74
C ARG A 154 5.66 -10.55 -10.31
N ILE A 155 6.92 -10.35 -9.95
CA ILE A 155 7.34 -9.72 -8.68
C ILE A 155 7.93 -8.34 -8.98
N MET A 156 7.27 -7.31 -8.47
CA MET A 156 7.75 -5.94 -8.45
C MET A 156 8.39 -5.63 -7.10
N VAL A 157 9.56 -4.99 -7.10
CA VAL A 157 10.27 -4.64 -5.87
C VAL A 157 10.58 -3.16 -5.85
N THR A 158 10.23 -2.48 -4.76
CA THR A 158 10.61 -1.09 -4.54
C THR A 158 12.09 -1.00 -4.20
N LEU A 159 12.86 -0.23 -4.97
CA LEU A 159 14.28 -0.06 -4.70
C LEU A 159 14.52 0.85 -3.48
N PRO A 160 15.45 0.47 -2.59
CA PRO A 160 15.92 1.35 -1.53
C PRO A 160 16.94 2.36 -2.07
N SER A 161 17.20 3.44 -1.33
CA SER A 161 18.08 4.53 -1.76
C SER A 161 19.50 4.05 -2.06
N GLU A 162 19.97 3.06 -1.30
CA GLU A 162 21.27 2.39 -1.46
C GLU A 162 21.42 1.72 -2.83
N ALA A 163 20.32 1.37 -3.52
CA ALA A 163 20.38 0.84 -4.88
C ALA A 163 20.99 1.83 -5.89
N ALA A 164 21.02 3.13 -5.56
CA ALA A 164 21.68 4.16 -6.37
C ALA A 164 23.21 4.06 -6.31
N SER A 165 23.80 3.43 -5.29
CA SER A 165 25.25 3.30 -5.12
C SER A 165 25.70 1.83 -5.19
N ASP A 166 24.93 0.89 -4.63
CA ASP A 166 25.26 -0.52 -4.50
C ASP A 166 24.77 -1.38 -5.68
N PHE A 167 25.69 -1.75 -6.57
CA PHE A 167 25.39 -2.67 -7.67
C PHE A 167 25.20 -4.13 -7.20
N GLY A 168 25.87 -4.53 -6.13
CA GLY A 168 25.76 -5.89 -5.57
C GLY A 168 24.35 -6.17 -5.10
N LEU A 169 23.75 -5.23 -4.36
CA LEU A 169 22.36 -5.27 -3.94
C LEU A 169 21.40 -5.43 -5.13
N VAL A 170 21.50 -4.55 -6.14
CA VAL A 170 20.61 -4.60 -7.31
C VAL A 170 20.77 -5.92 -8.08
N ARG A 171 22.01 -6.41 -8.25
CA ARG A 171 22.27 -7.72 -8.87
C ARG A 171 21.63 -8.85 -8.07
N GLN A 172 21.71 -8.81 -6.74
CA GLN A 172 21.09 -9.81 -5.88
C GLN A 172 19.55 -9.81 -5.99
N LEU A 173 18.92 -8.65 -6.06
CA LEU A 173 17.47 -8.53 -6.30
C LEU A 173 17.08 -9.15 -7.65
N VAL A 174 17.79 -8.83 -8.72
CA VAL A 174 17.53 -9.41 -10.06
C VAL A 174 17.72 -10.93 -10.03
N ALA A 175 18.81 -11.43 -9.44
CA ALA A 175 19.07 -12.87 -9.33
C ALA A 175 18.02 -13.60 -8.49
N SER A 176 17.48 -12.96 -7.46
CA SER A 176 16.42 -13.50 -6.59
C SER A 176 15.03 -13.52 -7.24
N GLY A 177 14.89 -12.98 -8.45
CA GLY A 177 13.67 -13.05 -9.23
C GLY A 177 12.83 -11.79 -9.31
N MET A 178 13.44 -10.61 -9.13
CA MET A 178 12.76 -9.33 -9.42
C MET A 178 12.50 -9.21 -10.92
N ASP A 179 11.24 -9.02 -11.31
CA ASP A 179 10.84 -8.82 -12.71
C ASP A 179 10.62 -7.34 -13.04
N ILE A 180 10.22 -6.55 -12.03
CA ILE A 180 10.01 -5.11 -12.17
C ILE A 180 10.67 -4.38 -11.01
N ALA A 181 11.54 -3.42 -11.33
CA ALA A 181 12.09 -2.48 -10.35
C ALA A 181 11.17 -1.25 -10.27
N ARG A 182 10.62 -0.99 -9.09
CA ARG A 182 9.88 0.24 -8.79
C ARG A 182 10.82 1.26 -8.17
N ILE A 183 10.89 2.45 -8.76
CA ILE A 183 11.58 3.62 -8.23
C ILE A 183 10.51 4.62 -7.80
N ASN A 184 10.50 4.99 -6.52
CA ASN A 184 9.50 5.88 -5.94
C ASN A 184 9.98 7.34 -5.98
N CYS A 185 9.38 8.18 -6.83
CA CYS A 185 9.80 9.57 -7.04
C CYS A 185 9.38 10.52 -5.90
N ALA A 186 8.59 10.04 -4.93
CA ALA A 186 8.36 10.76 -3.68
C ALA A 186 9.61 10.81 -2.78
N HIS A 187 10.64 10.01 -3.10
CA HIS A 187 11.91 9.94 -2.38
C HIS A 187 13.08 10.02 -3.35
N ASP A 188 14.26 10.38 -2.83
CA ASP A 188 15.49 10.54 -3.59
C ASP A 188 15.38 11.60 -4.71
N GLY A 189 16.44 11.77 -5.51
CA GLY A 189 16.51 12.77 -6.57
C GLY A 189 16.73 12.18 -7.98
N PRO A 190 16.66 13.04 -9.01
CA PRO A 190 16.84 12.65 -10.41
C PRO A 190 18.11 11.85 -10.71
N ASP A 191 19.21 12.16 -10.05
CA ASP A 191 20.50 11.51 -10.31
C ASP A 191 20.57 10.12 -9.67
N GLU A 192 20.01 9.97 -8.47
CA GLU A 192 19.82 8.68 -7.81
C GLU A 192 18.92 7.78 -8.64
N TRP A 193 17.79 8.28 -9.16
CA TRP A 193 16.88 7.49 -10.00
C TRP A 193 17.55 6.99 -11.29
N LYS A 194 18.30 7.86 -11.99
CA LYS A 194 19.08 7.46 -13.17
C LYS A 194 20.13 6.41 -12.82
N ALA A 195 20.79 6.58 -11.68
CA ALA A 195 21.81 5.66 -11.18
C ALA A 195 21.23 4.28 -10.82
N MET A 196 20.06 4.24 -10.17
CA MET A 196 19.30 3.02 -9.91
C MET A 196 18.91 2.34 -11.21
N ALA A 197 18.29 3.08 -12.14
CA ALA A 197 17.82 2.52 -13.41
C ALA A 197 18.98 1.94 -14.24
N SER A 198 20.10 2.66 -14.35
CA SER A 198 21.31 2.17 -15.04
C SER A 198 21.84 0.88 -14.42
N ARG A 199 21.87 0.78 -13.08
CA ARG A 199 22.28 -0.43 -12.37
C ARG A 199 21.30 -1.58 -12.59
N VAL A 200 19.99 -1.35 -12.60
CA VAL A 200 18.98 -2.37 -12.92
C VAL A 200 19.22 -2.93 -14.32
N ARG A 201 19.40 -2.07 -15.33
CA ARG A 201 19.68 -2.53 -16.70
C ARG A 201 21.01 -3.30 -16.79
N ARG A 202 22.04 -2.87 -16.07
CA ARG A 202 23.33 -3.59 -16.00
C ARG A 202 23.19 -4.96 -15.31
N ALA A 203 22.44 -5.04 -14.21
CA ALA A 203 22.20 -6.26 -13.47
C ALA A 203 21.37 -7.25 -14.29
N ALA A 204 20.30 -6.77 -14.94
CA ALA A 204 19.48 -7.54 -15.88
C ALA A 204 20.34 -8.22 -16.97
N ARG A 205 21.25 -7.46 -17.61
CA ARG A 205 22.21 -8.02 -18.59
C ARG A 205 23.18 -9.02 -17.97
N ALA A 206 23.72 -8.73 -16.79
CA ALA A 206 24.70 -9.59 -16.13
C ALA A 206 24.10 -10.94 -15.67
N VAL A 207 22.82 -10.95 -15.30
CA VAL A 207 22.09 -12.15 -14.87
C VAL A 207 21.41 -12.86 -16.05
N GLY A 208 21.20 -12.17 -17.18
CA GLY A 208 20.51 -12.71 -18.35
C GLY A 208 18.99 -12.75 -18.19
N ARG A 209 18.41 -11.86 -17.37
CA ARG A 209 16.96 -11.77 -17.12
C ARG A 209 16.43 -10.39 -17.48
N PRO A 210 15.33 -10.27 -18.26
CA PRO A 210 14.71 -8.99 -18.50
C PRO A 210 14.07 -8.45 -17.22
N VAL A 211 14.28 -7.17 -16.92
CA VAL A 211 13.67 -6.48 -15.79
C VAL A 211 13.13 -5.14 -16.26
N ARG A 212 11.83 -4.90 -16.02
CA ARG A 212 11.16 -3.63 -16.32
C ARG A 212 11.41 -2.60 -15.22
N ILE A 213 11.27 -1.32 -15.53
CA ILE A 213 11.40 -0.20 -14.59
C ILE A 213 10.10 0.59 -14.57
N LEU A 214 9.46 0.64 -13.40
CA LEU A 214 8.34 1.52 -13.11
C LEU A 214 8.85 2.74 -12.33
N MET A 215 8.63 3.94 -12.88
CA MET A 215 8.84 5.21 -12.17
C MET A 215 7.50 5.65 -11.55
N ASP A 216 7.38 5.58 -10.23
CA ASP A 216 6.16 5.90 -9.50
C ASP A 216 6.16 7.38 -9.12
N LEU A 217 5.29 8.19 -9.72
CA LEU A 217 5.22 9.64 -9.47
C LEU A 217 4.68 9.92 -8.06
N GLY A 218 5.06 11.04 -7.47
CA GLY A 218 4.70 11.35 -6.08
C GLY A 218 3.21 11.67 -5.92
N GLY A 219 2.65 12.42 -6.87
CA GLY A 219 1.28 12.92 -6.82
C GLY A 219 1.06 13.92 -5.67
N PRO A 220 -0.17 14.44 -5.53
CA PRO A 220 -0.52 15.47 -4.56
C PRO A 220 -0.75 14.90 -3.13
N LYS A 221 0.17 14.08 -2.61
CA LYS A 221 0.01 13.49 -1.27
C LYS A 221 0.09 14.55 -0.17
N LEU A 222 -1.00 14.72 0.58
CA LEU A 222 -1.05 15.59 1.75
C LEU A 222 -0.18 15.02 2.87
N ARG A 223 0.62 15.87 3.50
CA ARG A 223 1.54 15.51 4.57
C ARG A 223 1.52 16.54 5.68
N THR A 224 1.84 16.10 6.89
CA THR A 224 2.19 17.01 7.98
C THR A 224 3.52 17.69 7.67
N GLY A 225 3.61 18.98 7.96
CA GLY A 225 4.86 19.73 7.86
C GLY A 225 5.86 19.31 8.95
N GLY A 226 7.07 19.84 8.86
CA GLY A 226 8.10 19.61 9.87
C GLY A 226 7.63 20.08 11.26
N LEU A 227 7.91 19.26 12.27
CA LEU A 227 7.70 19.63 13.67
C LEU A 227 8.99 20.18 14.27
N ALA A 228 8.88 21.14 15.19
CA ALA A 228 10.02 21.65 15.94
C ALA A 228 10.75 20.49 16.63
N GLN A 229 12.08 20.49 16.58
CA GLN A 229 12.90 19.44 17.18
C GLN A 229 12.51 19.22 18.64
N GLY A 230 12.39 17.95 19.05
CA GLY A 230 12.09 17.60 20.43
C GLY A 230 13.20 18.02 21.39
N ALA A 231 12.92 17.92 22.70
CA ALA A 231 13.92 18.19 23.72
C ALA A 231 15.19 17.34 23.49
N ALA A 232 16.36 17.96 23.70
CA ALA A 232 17.66 17.30 23.58
C ALA A 232 17.84 16.31 24.74
N VAL A 233 17.31 15.09 24.61
CA VAL A 233 17.35 14.07 25.67
C VAL A 233 18.01 12.81 25.15
N LEU A 234 19.16 12.46 25.72
CA LEU A 234 19.83 11.19 25.45
C LEU A 234 19.46 10.17 26.54
N LYS A 235 18.71 9.13 26.15
CA LYS A 235 18.32 8.03 27.05
C LYS A 235 19.29 6.85 26.92
N LEU A 236 20.12 6.63 27.94
CA LEU A 236 20.96 5.44 28.05
C LEU A 236 20.11 4.26 28.53
N ARG A 237 20.05 3.17 27.73
CA ARG A 237 19.24 1.97 27.99
C ARG A 237 20.11 0.71 28.07
N PRO A 238 20.57 0.33 29.28
CA PRO A 238 21.22 -0.96 29.45
C PRO A 238 20.22 -2.10 29.19
N GLN A 239 20.69 -3.20 28.61
CA GLN A 239 19.91 -4.42 28.42
C GLN A 239 19.96 -5.27 29.69
N ARG A 240 18.81 -5.83 30.07
CA ARG A 240 18.66 -6.68 31.24
C ARG A 240 17.92 -7.95 30.88
N ASP A 241 18.20 -9.02 31.61
CA ASP A 241 17.45 -10.27 31.51
C ASP A 241 16.09 -10.16 32.21
N ASP A 242 15.29 -11.22 32.14
CA ASP A 242 13.95 -11.29 32.73
C ASP A 242 13.98 -11.14 34.27
N PHE A 243 15.12 -11.38 34.92
CA PHE A 243 15.33 -11.20 36.36
C PHE A 243 15.86 -9.79 36.70
N GLY A 244 15.98 -8.91 35.71
CA GLY A 244 16.48 -7.56 35.87
C GLY A 244 17.99 -7.47 36.08
N ARG A 245 18.76 -8.53 35.82
CA ARG A 245 20.23 -8.53 35.89
C ARG A 245 20.80 -7.91 34.61
N LEU A 246 21.93 -7.22 34.74
CA LEU A 246 22.56 -6.56 33.60
C LEU A 246 23.11 -7.60 32.62
N VAL A 247 22.71 -7.49 31.35
CA VAL A 247 23.27 -8.27 30.23
C VAL A 247 24.29 -7.42 29.47
N THR A 248 23.89 -6.20 29.08
CA THR A 248 24.74 -5.27 28.32
C THR A 248 24.59 -3.86 28.88
N ALA A 249 25.71 -3.22 29.24
CA ALA A 249 25.70 -1.81 29.65
C ALA A 249 25.39 -0.87 28.47
N ALA A 250 24.80 0.29 28.76
CA ALA A 250 24.63 1.31 27.74
C ALA A 250 25.94 2.07 27.55
N HIS A 251 26.43 2.17 26.31
CA HIS A 251 27.64 2.91 25.99
C HIS A 251 27.33 4.32 25.47
N VAL A 252 28.16 5.28 25.88
CA VAL A 252 28.14 6.67 25.40
C VAL A 252 29.57 7.12 25.12
N GLY A 253 29.78 7.78 23.99
CA GLY A 253 31.04 8.43 23.64
C GLY A 253 31.03 9.87 24.15
N LEU A 254 31.94 10.21 25.06
CA LEU A 254 32.20 11.58 25.47
C LEU A 254 33.32 12.14 24.60
N ARG A 255 33.06 13.24 23.90
CA ARG A 255 34.03 13.87 23.00
C ARG A 255 34.11 15.38 23.26
N PRO A 256 35.20 16.07 22.86
CA PRO A 256 35.26 17.51 22.97
C PRO A 256 34.06 18.16 22.26
N ALA A 257 33.49 19.20 22.86
CA ALA A 257 32.48 20.02 22.20
C ALA A 257 33.03 20.55 20.86
N GLY A 258 32.25 20.43 19.79
CA GLY A 258 32.60 20.77 18.41
C GLY A 258 33.22 19.64 17.59
N ALA A 259 33.66 18.54 18.22
CA ALA A 259 34.28 17.42 17.48
C ALA A 259 33.24 16.59 16.70
N THR A 260 33.50 16.23 15.46
CA THR A 260 32.55 15.44 14.65
C THR A 260 32.88 13.95 14.58
N MET A 261 34.11 13.58 14.93
CA MET A 261 34.56 12.18 14.90
C MET A 261 33.86 11.35 15.99
N PRO A 262 33.30 10.17 15.65
CA PRO A 262 32.66 9.29 16.62
C PRO A 262 33.71 8.55 17.46
N VAL A 263 33.39 8.33 18.73
CA VAL A 263 34.19 7.51 19.65
C VAL A 263 33.89 6.04 19.35
N ALA A 264 34.92 5.24 19.10
CA ALA A 264 34.75 3.84 18.75
C ALA A 264 34.00 3.06 19.85
N GLY A 265 33.05 2.20 19.44
CA GLY A 265 32.25 1.39 20.36
C GLY A 265 31.05 2.10 21.00
N ALA A 266 30.85 3.40 20.74
CA ALA A 266 29.67 4.15 21.16
C ALA A 266 28.66 4.29 20.01
N PHE A 267 27.38 4.04 20.30
CA PHE A 267 26.27 4.30 19.36
C PHE A 267 25.73 5.74 19.49
N VAL A 268 26.02 6.41 20.60
CA VAL A 268 25.51 7.75 20.93
C VAL A 268 26.65 8.57 21.55
N HIS A 269 26.62 9.87 21.29
CA HIS A 269 27.72 10.77 21.66
C HIS A 269 27.19 11.99 22.43
N ALA A 270 28.04 12.54 23.29
CA ALA A 270 27.80 13.80 23.98
C ALA A 270 29.07 14.65 24.00
N GLY A 271 28.89 15.95 23.77
CA GLY A 271 29.96 16.93 23.90
C GLY A 271 30.25 17.25 25.36
N VAL A 272 31.52 17.40 25.70
CA VAL A 272 32.01 17.84 27.00
C VAL A 272 33.18 18.80 26.83
N ASP A 273 33.54 19.49 27.92
CA ASP A 273 34.75 20.31 27.98
C ASP A 273 36.02 19.49 27.72
N ALA A 274 36.90 20.00 26.85
CA ALA A 274 38.09 19.29 26.39
C ALA A 274 39.12 19.05 27.52
N ASP A 275 39.33 20.07 28.36
CA ASP A 275 40.27 19.98 29.49
C ASP A 275 39.79 19.02 30.59
N TRP A 276 38.47 18.90 30.73
CA TRP A 276 37.85 17.91 31.59
C TRP A 276 38.01 16.49 31.02
N LEU A 277 37.77 16.33 29.72
CA LEU A 277 37.85 15.04 29.03
C LEU A 277 39.26 14.45 29.01
N ALA A 278 40.28 15.29 28.75
CA ALA A 278 41.69 14.89 28.68
C ALA A 278 42.25 14.33 30.01
N ARG A 279 41.49 14.41 31.10
CA ARG A 279 41.87 13.94 32.44
C ARG A 279 41.18 12.65 32.84
N LEU A 280 40.35 12.08 31.98
CA LEU A 280 39.73 10.79 32.22
C LEU A 280 40.73 9.65 31.97
N GLU A 281 40.79 8.72 32.89
CA GLU A 281 41.55 7.48 32.79
C GLU A 281 40.59 6.28 32.72
N VAL A 282 41.06 5.19 32.11
CA VAL A 282 40.29 3.94 32.07
C VAL A 282 40.01 3.46 33.49
N GLY A 283 38.74 3.18 33.78
CA GLY A 283 38.27 2.79 35.11
C GLY A 283 37.70 3.93 35.95
N ASP A 284 37.83 5.19 35.51
CA ASP A 284 37.30 6.35 36.24
C ASP A 284 35.77 6.30 36.38
N ARG A 285 35.33 6.89 37.49
CA ARG A 285 33.93 6.99 37.89
C ARG A 285 33.44 8.42 37.64
N ILE A 286 32.39 8.55 36.83
CA ILE A 286 31.74 9.84 36.53
C ILE A 286 30.35 9.84 37.13
N ASP A 287 30.14 10.64 38.17
CA ASP A 287 28.86 10.75 38.87
C ASP A 287 28.02 11.91 38.32
N PHE A 288 26.71 11.69 38.18
CA PHE A 288 25.78 12.71 37.72
C PHE A 288 24.37 12.51 38.29
N LYS A 289 23.54 13.53 38.14
CA LYS A 289 22.10 13.48 38.44
C LYS A 289 21.37 13.55 37.10
N ASP A 290 20.57 12.52 36.80
CA ASP A 290 19.83 12.47 35.54
C ASP A 290 18.64 13.47 35.53
N ALA A 291 17.97 13.63 34.37
CA ALA A 291 16.86 14.56 34.21
C ALA A 291 15.65 14.28 35.14
N ARG A 292 15.55 13.08 35.71
CA ARG A 292 14.51 12.71 36.69
C ARG A 292 14.95 12.96 38.13
N GLY A 293 16.17 13.45 38.30
CA GLY A 293 16.79 13.71 39.58
C GLY A 293 17.45 12.49 40.23
N ALA A 294 17.57 11.37 39.53
CA ALA A 294 18.17 10.16 40.08
C ALA A 294 19.70 10.21 39.97
N ARG A 295 20.42 9.80 41.02
CA ARG A 295 21.89 9.69 40.98
C ARG A 295 22.30 8.50 40.12
N ARG A 296 23.24 8.73 39.21
CA ARG A 296 23.73 7.77 38.23
C ARG A 296 25.24 7.90 38.10
N CYS A 297 25.84 6.89 37.50
CA CYS A 297 27.27 6.79 37.31
C CYS A 297 27.59 6.27 35.92
N LEU A 298 28.63 6.81 35.30
CA LEU A 298 29.31 6.22 34.15
C LEU A 298 30.67 5.67 34.60
N LYS A 299 31.09 4.56 33.99
CA LYS A 299 32.45 4.02 34.12
C LYS A 299 33.19 4.19 32.81
N VAL A 300 34.36 4.80 32.84
CA VAL A 300 35.20 4.95 31.64
C VAL A 300 35.79 3.58 31.27
N LEU A 301 35.50 3.12 30.04
CA LEU A 301 35.97 1.84 29.51
C LEU A 301 37.22 2.01 28.65
N HIS A 302 37.28 3.08 27.86
CA HIS A 302 38.37 3.36 26.93
C HIS A 302 38.53 4.86 26.75
N THR A 303 39.76 5.30 26.49
CA THR A 303 40.10 6.68 26.13
C THR A 303 41.08 6.66 24.96
N ASP A 304 40.87 7.55 24.00
CA ASP A 304 41.71 7.74 22.81
C ASP A 304 41.83 9.24 22.47
N GLU A 305 42.44 9.56 21.32
CA GLU A 305 42.60 10.93 20.85
C GLU A 305 41.28 11.61 20.45
N ILE A 306 40.22 10.83 20.19
CA ILE A 306 38.89 11.31 19.80
C ILE A 306 38.04 11.61 21.04
N GLY A 307 38.14 10.78 22.08
CA GLY A 307 37.45 10.99 23.34
C GLY A 307 37.45 9.77 24.27
N ALA A 308 36.37 9.60 25.03
CA ALA A 308 36.23 8.55 26.03
C ALA A 308 34.95 7.73 25.84
N LEU A 309 35.08 6.41 25.81
CA LEU A 309 33.95 5.48 25.86
C LEU A 309 33.57 5.26 27.33
N ALA A 310 32.33 5.55 27.66
CA ALA A 310 31.79 5.40 29.01
C ALA A 310 30.56 4.48 29.03
N ALA A 311 30.45 3.66 30.06
CA ALA A 311 29.37 2.69 30.25
C ALA A 311 28.45 3.08 31.40
N CYS A 312 27.13 2.94 31.20
CA CYS A 312 26.12 3.08 32.23
C CYS A 312 25.35 1.77 32.41
N GLU A 313 25.37 1.23 33.62
CA GLU A 313 24.64 0.01 33.97
C GLU A 313 23.18 0.28 34.34
N GLN A 314 22.80 1.55 34.51
CA GLN A 314 21.47 1.98 34.92
C GLN A 314 20.84 2.85 33.83
N THR A 315 19.51 2.75 33.68
CA THR A 315 18.80 3.65 32.78
C THR A 315 18.96 5.10 33.26
N ALA A 316 19.48 5.96 32.37
CA ALA A 316 19.75 7.36 32.65
C ALA A 316 19.22 8.25 31.53
N TYR A 317 18.80 9.47 31.89
CA TYR A 317 18.29 10.49 30.98
C TYR A 317 19.20 11.70 31.07
N LEU A 318 19.99 11.92 30.03
CA LEU A 318 20.92 13.03 29.93
C LEU A 318 20.24 14.16 29.14
N VAL A 319 20.35 15.37 29.68
CA VAL A 319 19.91 16.65 29.09
C VAL A 319 21.09 17.63 29.05
N PRO A 320 21.06 18.73 28.25
CA PRO A 320 22.19 19.64 28.15
C PRO A 320 22.68 20.12 29.52
N ASP A 321 21.77 20.47 30.43
CA ASP A 321 22.13 20.91 31.78
C ASP A 321 22.66 19.81 32.71
N THR A 322 22.82 18.58 32.23
CA THR A 322 23.36 17.49 33.05
C THR A 322 24.83 17.76 33.34
N THR A 323 25.12 17.99 34.62
CA THR A 323 26.50 18.17 35.09
C THR A 323 27.12 16.82 35.42
N LEU A 324 28.17 16.45 34.69
CA LEU A 324 29.03 15.31 34.99
C LEU A 324 30.10 15.71 36.01
N LYS A 325 30.32 14.87 37.02
CA LYS A 325 31.31 15.08 38.07
C LYS A 325 32.35 13.97 38.01
N HIS A 326 33.61 14.35 37.98
CA HIS A 326 34.73 13.44 38.06
C HIS A 326 35.59 13.79 39.28
N ASP A 327 35.78 12.81 40.17
CA ASP A 327 36.65 12.90 41.35
C ASP A 327 37.96 12.14 41.09
N HIS A 328 39.04 12.89 40.88
CA HIS A 328 40.37 12.33 40.73
C HIS A 328 41.11 12.39 42.08
N LYS A 329 41.68 11.25 42.50
CA LYS A 329 42.29 11.01 43.83
C LYS A 329 43.02 12.24 44.41
N GLY A 330 42.48 12.80 45.49
CA GLY A 330 43.10 13.88 46.27
C GLY A 330 42.94 15.31 45.73
N LYS A 331 42.17 15.52 44.65
CA LYS A 331 41.90 16.86 44.09
C LYS A 331 40.41 17.23 44.18
N LYS A 332 40.09 18.53 44.12
CA LYS A 332 38.69 19.01 44.15
C LYS A 332 37.89 18.42 42.96
N PRO A 333 36.62 18.03 43.19
CA PRO A 333 35.70 17.54 42.15
C PRO A 333 35.64 18.48 40.95
N ARG A 334 35.83 17.97 39.75
CA ARG A 334 35.69 18.76 38.52
C ARG A 334 34.38 18.45 37.82
N ARG A 335 33.83 19.47 37.18
CA ARG A 335 32.51 19.44 36.58
C ARG A 335 32.58 19.82 35.11
N THR A 336 31.80 19.15 34.29
CA THR A 336 31.49 19.57 32.93
C THR A 336 29.98 19.45 32.70
N THR A 337 29.46 20.23 31.77
CA THR A 337 28.05 20.20 31.38
C THR A 337 27.96 19.60 29.99
N LEU A 338 26.95 18.77 29.76
CA LEU A 338 26.78 18.12 28.47
C LEU A 338 26.35 19.11 27.39
N THR A 339 26.95 18.98 26.21
CA THR A 339 26.53 19.70 25.02
C THR A 339 26.24 18.69 23.89
N GLU A 340 25.63 19.17 22.80
CA GLU A 340 25.49 18.40 21.56
C GLU A 340 24.79 17.05 21.70
N LEU A 341 23.85 16.97 22.64
CA LEU A 341 22.98 15.80 22.74
C LEU A 341 22.09 15.71 21.51
N PRO A 342 21.86 14.49 20.98
CA PRO A 342 20.97 14.30 19.85
C PRO A 342 19.57 14.81 20.20
N ARG A 343 19.03 15.67 19.33
CA ARG A 343 17.63 16.08 19.38
C ARG A 343 16.81 15.09 18.58
N GLY A 344 15.79 14.52 19.21
CA GLY A 344 14.83 13.69 18.50
C GLY A 344 13.98 14.53 17.56
N GLU A 345 13.37 13.89 16.56
CA GLU A 345 12.31 14.50 15.76
C GLU A 345 11.20 15.05 16.68
N GLY A 346 10.61 16.17 16.27
CA GLY A 346 9.43 16.69 16.93
C GLY A 346 8.28 15.68 16.88
N LEU A 347 7.61 15.48 18.02
CA LEU A 347 6.50 14.53 18.14
C LEU A 347 5.36 15.20 18.91
N LEU A 348 4.17 15.19 18.31
CA LEU A 348 2.93 15.52 19.00
C LEU A 348 2.34 14.24 19.60
N HIS A 349 1.95 14.30 20.87
CA HIS A 349 1.25 13.19 21.52
C HIS A 349 -0.24 13.47 21.53
N LEU A 350 -1.00 12.72 20.74
CA LEU A 350 -2.42 12.91 20.53
C LEU A 350 -3.22 11.82 21.24
N GLN A 351 -4.31 12.21 21.90
CA GLN A 351 -5.20 11.32 22.62
C GLN A 351 -6.64 11.55 22.16
N ARG A 352 -7.49 10.54 22.30
CA ARG A 352 -8.91 10.69 22.01
C ARG A 352 -9.52 11.83 22.86
N GLY A 353 -10.26 12.72 22.22
CA GLY A 353 -10.84 13.94 22.79
C GLY A 353 -9.91 15.15 22.80
N SER A 354 -8.63 15.00 22.42
CA SER A 354 -7.74 16.15 22.21
C SER A 354 -8.05 16.88 20.91
N VAL A 355 -7.67 18.16 20.84
CA VAL A 355 -7.80 18.97 19.62
C VAL A 355 -6.42 19.19 19.00
N LEU A 356 -6.33 18.99 17.69
CA LEU A 356 -5.16 19.29 16.85
C LEU A 356 -5.54 20.43 15.89
N ARG A 357 -4.71 21.48 15.82
CA ARG A 357 -4.86 22.55 14.82
C ARG A 357 -3.92 22.29 13.64
N LEU A 358 -4.48 22.04 12.46
CA LEU A 358 -3.74 22.08 11.21
C LEU A 358 -3.58 23.52 10.76
N THR A 359 -2.36 23.92 10.42
CA THR A 359 -2.03 25.29 10.01
C THR A 359 -1.39 25.33 8.62
N ARG A 360 -1.28 26.52 8.04
CA ARG A 360 -0.50 26.71 6.80
C ARG A 360 1.00 26.53 7.06
N ALA A 361 1.73 26.03 6.06
CA ALA A 361 3.19 25.95 6.11
C ALA A 361 3.81 27.33 6.42
N GLY A 362 4.74 27.39 7.39
CA GLY A 362 5.39 28.63 7.84
C GLY A 362 4.75 29.30 9.07
N ALA A 363 3.62 28.80 9.57
CA ALA A 363 3.11 29.20 10.88
C ALA A 363 4.05 28.68 11.99
N GLU A 364 4.36 29.52 13.00
CA GLU A 364 5.15 29.14 14.19
C GLU A 364 4.59 27.82 14.79
N PRO A 365 5.41 26.78 14.96
CA PRO A 365 4.99 25.55 15.61
C PRO A 365 4.46 25.89 17.01
N ALA A 366 3.29 25.39 17.40
CA ALA A 366 2.89 25.49 18.79
C ALA A 366 3.97 24.82 19.64
N ALA A 367 4.47 25.53 20.65
CA ALA A 367 5.43 24.98 21.60
C ALA A 367 4.90 23.65 22.13
N VAL A 368 5.71 22.59 22.06
CA VAL A 368 5.38 21.31 22.69
C VAL A 368 5.12 21.62 24.17
N PRO A 369 3.93 21.33 24.73
CA PRO A 369 3.64 21.68 26.10
C PRO A 369 4.68 21.02 27.01
N ASP A 370 5.46 21.86 27.68
CA ASP A 370 6.45 21.41 28.64
C ASP A 370 5.68 20.79 29.81
N ARG A 371 5.70 19.46 29.94
CA ARG A 371 5.01 18.75 31.03
C ARG A 371 5.64 19.02 32.41
N VAL A 372 6.53 19.99 32.51
CA VAL A 372 7.25 20.36 33.72
C VAL A 372 6.74 21.71 34.21
N ARG A 373 5.85 21.64 35.22
CA ARG A 373 5.19 22.71 36.00
C ARG A 373 3.76 22.99 35.55
N GLY A 374 2.83 22.83 36.49
CA GLY A 374 1.40 23.02 36.31
C GLY A 374 1.02 24.48 36.02
N SER A 375 1.27 24.94 34.79
CA SER A 375 0.68 26.15 34.24
C SER A 375 -0.50 25.79 33.33
N ASN A 376 -1.67 26.37 33.63
CA ASN A 376 -2.90 26.32 32.84
C ASN A 376 -2.78 27.08 31.50
N LEU A 377 -1.83 26.71 30.65
CA LEU A 377 -1.81 27.14 29.25
C LEU A 377 -2.27 25.96 28.40
N THR A 378 -3.56 25.94 28.07
CA THR A 378 -4.17 25.05 27.09
C THR A 378 -3.76 25.48 25.68
N THR A 379 -2.48 25.35 25.34
CA THR A 379 -2.02 25.56 23.97
C THR A 379 -2.46 24.34 23.15
N ILE A 380 -3.36 24.55 22.21
CA ILE A 380 -3.81 23.49 21.28
C ILE A 380 -2.58 23.03 20.47
N ALA A 381 -2.36 21.73 20.40
CA ALA A 381 -1.27 21.17 19.61
C ALA A 381 -1.46 21.56 18.14
N SER A 382 -0.41 21.99 17.44
CA SER A 382 -0.51 22.37 16.03
C SER A 382 0.56 21.73 15.16
N VAL A 383 0.20 21.50 13.90
CA VAL A 383 1.11 21.02 12.86
C VAL A 383 0.72 21.62 11.52
N ALA A 384 1.71 21.97 10.69
CA ALA A 384 1.44 22.49 9.36
C ALA A 384 0.91 21.38 8.43
N CYS A 385 0.15 21.76 7.40
CA CYS A 385 -0.19 20.93 6.24
C CYS A 385 0.68 21.36 5.04
N THR A 386 1.18 20.41 4.26
CA THR A 386 2.00 20.70 3.07
C THR A 386 1.21 21.37 1.93
N LEU A 387 -0.09 21.12 1.81
CA LEU A 387 -0.98 21.75 0.82
C LEU A 387 -2.17 22.43 1.54
N PRO A 388 -1.96 23.61 2.14
CA PRO A 388 -3.00 24.29 2.92
C PRO A 388 -4.18 24.84 2.11
N GLU A 389 -4.09 24.86 0.78
CA GLU A 389 -5.21 25.17 -0.12
C GLU A 389 -6.41 24.22 0.05
N VAL A 390 -6.18 23.02 0.61
CA VAL A 390 -7.27 22.09 0.93
C VAL A 390 -8.20 22.61 2.02
N PHE A 391 -7.76 23.55 2.86
CA PHE A 391 -8.60 24.09 3.94
C PHE A 391 -9.84 24.84 3.41
N ALA A 392 -9.79 25.33 2.18
CA ALA A 392 -10.95 25.95 1.52
C ALA A 392 -12.00 24.94 1.00
N GLN A 393 -11.67 23.64 1.04
CA GLN A 393 -12.43 22.57 0.40
C GLN A 393 -12.92 21.50 1.38
N VAL A 394 -12.52 21.61 2.65
CA VAL A 394 -12.98 20.73 3.74
C VAL A 394 -14.17 21.33 4.48
N CYS A 395 -15.03 20.48 5.02
CA CYS A 395 -16.21 20.89 5.77
C CYS A 395 -16.17 20.42 7.23
N VAL A 396 -16.83 21.17 8.11
CA VAL A 396 -17.06 20.74 9.50
C VAL A 396 -17.88 19.44 9.49
N GLY A 397 -17.44 18.46 10.27
CA GLY A 397 -18.04 17.13 10.36
C GLY A 397 -17.34 16.06 9.52
N GLU A 398 -16.47 16.44 8.59
CA GLU A 398 -15.71 15.49 7.76
C GLU A 398 -14.63 14.76 8.56
N ARG A 399 -14.35 13.52 8.17
CA ARG A 399 -13.27 12.70 8.75
C ARG A 399 -11.93 13.11 8.19
N ILE A 400 -10.91 13.01 9.03
CA ILE A 400 -9.52 13.22 8.66
C ILE A 400 -8.63 12.19 9.36
N TRP A 401 -7.64 11.67 8.63
CA TRP A 401 -6.72 10.65 9.13
C TRP A 401 -5.26 11.07 8.96
N PHE A 402 -4.40 10.57 9.85
CA PHE A 402 -2.97 10.83 9.87
C PHE A 402 -2.17 9.53 10.07
N ASP A 403 -0.91 9.54 9.58
CA ASP A 403 0.08 8.46 9.75
C ASP A 403 -0.50 7.09 9.35
N ASP A 404 -0.93 6.98 8.09
CA ASP A 404 -1.50 5.77 7.48
C ASP A 404 -2.72 5.23 8.27
N GLY A 405 -3.61 6.14 8.68
CA GLY A 405 -4.85 5.81 9.38
C GLY A 405 -4.70 5.46 10.86
N ARG A 406 -3.50 5.59 11.44
CA ARG A 406 -3.27 5.31 12.87
C ARG A 406 -3.91 6.32 13.81
N ILE A 407 -4.08 7.55 13.36
CA ILE A 407 -4.71 8.64 14.11
C ILE A 407 -5.87 9.16 13.26
N GLY A 408 -7.05 9.25 13.86
CA GLY A 408 -8.26 9.72 13.19
C GLY A 408 -8.96 10.80 13.98
N GLY A 409 -9.64 11.70 13.28
CA GLY A 409 -10.38 12.78 13.88
C GLY A 409 -11.53 13.26 13.01
N VAL A 410 -12.25 14.24 13.56
CA VAL A 410 -13.36 14.92 12.89
C VAL A 410 -13.07 16.41 12.88
N ILE A 411 -13.26 17.05 11.73
CA ILE A 411 -13.09 18.49 11.58
C ILE A 411 -14.20 19.19 12.38
N ARG A 412 -13.82 20.03 13.35
CA ARG A 412 -14.76 20.78 14.20
C ARG A 412 -14.86 22.25 13.82
N ARG A 413 -13.78 22.81 13.28
CA ARG A 413 -13.74 24.22 12.87
C ARG A 413 -12.84 24.35 11.65
N VAL A 414 -13.30 25.15 10.68
CA VAL A 414 -12.54 25.52 9.48
C VAL A 414 -12.36 27.03 9.50
N GLU A 415 -11.11 27.47 9.39
CA GLU A 415 -10.71 28.87 9.35
C GLU A 415 -9.80 29.12 8.13
N PRO A 416 -9.64 30.38 7.68
CA PRO A 416 -8.78 30.68 6.52
C PRO A 416 -7.30 30.26 6.70
N ASP A 417 -6.81 30.27 7.93
CA ASP A 417 -5.44 29.97 8.32
C ASP A 417 -5.23 28.56 8.88
N GLY A 418 -6.31 27.78 9.06
CA GLY A 418 -6.20 26.44 9.64
C GLY A 418 -7.51 25.71 9.88
N VAL A 419 -7.38 24.48 10.36
CA VAL A 419 -8.50 23.58 10.66
C VAL A 419 -8.31 22.99 12.05
N GLU A 420 -9.33 23.01 12.88
CA GLU A 420 -9.31 22.33 14.18
C GLU A 420 -9.97 20.96 14.05
N VAL A 421 -9.22 19.94 14.48
CA VAL A 421 -9.58 18.53 14.40
C VAL A 421 -9.71 18.00 15.82
N GLU A 422 -10.88 17.46 16.15
CA GLU A 422 -11.03 16.64 17.36
C GLU A 422 -10.55 15.22 17.06
N ILE A 423 -9.58 14.74 17.82
CA ILE A 423 -9.06 13.37 17.69
C ILE A 423 -10.07 12.39 18.27
N THR A 424 -10.63 11.54 17.42
CA THR A 424 -11.63 10.52 17.79
C THR A 424 -11.05 9.11 17.82
N HIS A 425 -9.92 8.90 17.13
CA HIS A 425 -9.23 7.61 17.03
C HIS A 425 -7.73 7.74 17.35
N ALA A 426 -7.30 7.02 18.38
CA ALA A 426 -5.92 6.81 18.79
C ALA A 426 -5.89 5.63 19.77
N ARG A 427 -4.72 5.02 20.02
CA ARG A 427 -4.55 4.04 21.11
C ARG A 427 -4.90 4.66 22.47
N ASP A 428 -5.28 3.82 23.44
CA ASP A 428 -5.59 4.26 24.81
C ASP A 428 -4.43 5.02 25.47
N SER A 429 -3.19 4.64 25.16
CA SER A 429 -1.98 5.35 25.63
C SER A 429 -1.74 6.69 24.93
N GLY A 430 -2.55 7.03 23.93
CA GLY A 430 -2.28 8.04 22.91
C GLY A 430 -1.34 7.54 21.82
N GLU A 431 -1.32 8.28 20.71
CA GLU A 431 -0.50 8.05 19.53
C GLU A 431 0.45 9.23 19.28
N LYS A 432 1.56 8.95 18.61
CA LYS A 432 2.59 9.96 18.31
C LYS A 432 2.52 10.35 16.84
N LEU A 433 2.26 11.63 16.58
CA LEU A 433 2.32 12.21 15.24
C LEU A 433 3.66 12.90 15.03
N ALA A 434 4.39 12.49 13.99
CA ALA A 434 5.63 13.12 13.56
C ALA A 434 5.37 14.10 12.40
N GLY A 435 6.40 14.82 11.97
CA GLY A 435 6.40 15.51 10.69
C GLY A 435 6.43 14.52 9.52
N ASP A 436 6.10 15.02 8.33
CA ASP A 436 6.11 14.26 7.07
C ASP A 436 5.23 12.99 7.08
N LYS A 437 4.13 13.02 7.85
CA LYS A 437 3.14 11.94 7.92
C LYS A 437 1.97 12.21 6.99
N GLY A 438 1.52 11.17 6.28
CA GLY A 438 0.38 11.28 5.36
C GLY A 438 -0.88 11.79 6.05
N ILE A 439 -1.65 12.62 5.35
CA ILE A 439 -2.97 13.11 5.73
C ILE A 439 -3.97 12.60 4.69
N ASN A 440 -5.10 12.07 5.14
CA ASN A 440 -6.17 11.57 4.28
C ASN A 440 -7.49 12.27 4.65
N LEU A 441 -8.26 12.66 3.65
CA LEU A 441 -9.51 13.42 3.76
C LEU A 441 -10.60 12.70 2.96
N PRO A 442 -11.08 11.54 3.44
CA PRO A 442 -11.92 10.62 2.66
C PRO A 442 -13.29 11.18 2.25
N ASP A 443 -13.76 12.21 2.95
CA ASP A 443 -15.07 12.80 2.72
C ASP A 443 -15.00 14.07 1.85
N SER A 444 -13.81 14.66 1.71
CA SER A 444 -13.62 15.95 1.03
C SER A 444 -13.41 15.76 -0.46
N GLN A 445 -14.08 16.57 -1.29
CA GLN A 445 -13.87 16.59 -2.74
C GLN A 445 -12.75 17.56 -3.10
N LEU A 446 -11.51 17.08 -3.02
CA LEU A 446 -10.33 17.90 -3.27
C LEU A 446 -10.10 18.08 -4.78
N SER A 447 -10.10 19.34 -5.22
CA SER A 447 -9.65 19.78 -6.54
C SER A 447 -8.14 20.02 -6.50
N LEU A 448 -7.39 18.91 -6.49
CA LEU A 448 -5.93 18.91 -6.59
C LEU A 448 -5.53 18.32 -7.94
N PRO A 449 -4.56 18.92 -8.66
CA PRO A 449 -4.07 18.33 -9.89
C PRO A 449 -3.38 16.99 -9.58
N ALA A 450 -3.71 15.94 -10.33
CA ALA A 450 -3.06 14.64 -10.16
C ALA A 450 -1.55 14.67 -10.45
N LEU A 451 -1.10 15.65 -11.25
CA LEU A 451 0.31 15.95 -11.47
C LEU A 451 0.66 17.29 -10.83
N THR A 452 1.52 17.26 -9.82
CA THR A 452 2.10 18.48 -9.25
C THR A 452 3.19 19.05 -10.16
N ASP A 453 3.63 20.29 -9.91
CA ASP A 453 4.78 20.89 -10.61
C ASP A 453 6.04 20.02 -10.48
N LYS A 454 6.23 19.39 -9.30
CA LYS A 454 7.30 18.43 -9.06
C LYS A 454 7.13 17.20 -9.94
N ASP A 455 5.93 16.62 -10.03
CA ASP A 455 5.67 15.44 -10.86
C ASP A 455 5.94 15.74 -12.35
N ILE A 456 5.60 16.94 -12.83
CA ILE A 456 5.90 17.35 -14.21
C ILE A 456 7.42 17.39 -14.45
N ALA A 457 8.19 17.95 -13.51
CA ALA A 457 9.64 17.96 -13.59
C ALA A 457 10.25 16.54 -13.51
N ASP A 458 9.74 15.71 -12.61
CA ASP A 458 10.16 14.33 -12.43
C ASP A 458 9.87 13.49 -13.67
N LEU A 459 8.72 13.71 -14.32
CA LEU A 459 8.32 13.00 -15.54
C LEU A 459 9.31 13.20 -16.69
N ALA A 460 9.90 14.40 -16.82
CA ALA A 460 10.93 14.69 -17.81
C ALA A 460 12.22 13.86 -17.60
N VAL A 461 12.47 13.40 -16.38
CA VAL A 461 13.57 12.49 -16.04
C VAL A 461 13.14 11.04 -16.18
N ALA A 462 11.97 10.70 -15.63
CA ALA A 462 11.40 9.35 -15.63
C ALA A 462 11.29 8.77 -17.05
N THR A 463 10.78 9.57 -18.01
CA THR A 463 10.61 9.20 -19.42
C THR A 463 11.91 8.77 -20.14
N LYS A 464 13.08 9.09 -19.59
CA LYS A 464 14.39 8.70 -20.14
C LYS A 464 14.81 7.29 -19.74
N VAL A 465 14.25 6.75 -18.66
CA VAL A 465 14.72 5.49 -18.04
C VAL A 465 13.61 4.45 -17.82
N ALA A 466 12.37 4.90 -17.69
CA ALA A 466 11.19 4.09 -17.41
C ALA A 466 10.78 3.21 -18.59
N ASP A 467 10.25 2.03 -18.28
CA ASP A 467 9.38 1.28 -19.20
C ASP A 467 7.91 1.69 -19.02
N MET A 468 7.54 2.13 -17.80
CA MET A 468 6.21 2.61 -17.46
C MET A 468 6.26 3.62 -16.31
N VAL A 469 5.22 4.44 -16.20
CA VAL A 469 5.04 5.43 -15.12
C VAL A 469 3.79 5.12 -14.29
N GLY A 470 3.89 5.29 -12.97
CA GLY A 470 2.75 5.21 -12.05
C GLY A 470 2.14 6.59 -11.83
N LEU A 471 0.83 6.72 -12.03
CA LEU A 471 0.05 7.93 -11.72
C LEU A 471 -0.60 7.77 -10.35
N SER A 472 -0.01 8.40 -9.33
CA SER A 472 -0.51 8.43 -7.95
C SER A 472 -1.74 9.32 -7.81
N PHE A 473 -2.65 8.95 -6.90
CA PHE A 473 -3.86 9.71 -6.56
C PHE A 473 -4.71 10.13 -7.77
N VAL A 474 -4.74 9.31 -8.83
CA VAL A 474 -5.65 9.51 -9.96
C VAL A 474 -7.10 9.47 -9.48
N GLN A 475 -7.95 10.37 -9.93
CA GLN A 475 -9.36 10.45 -9.48
C GLN A 475 -10.36 10.47 -10.62
N GLN A 476 -9.99 10.95 -11.81
CA GLN A 476 -10.90 11.13 -12.94
C GLN A 476 -10.18 10.94 -14.29
N ALA A 477 -10.94 10.74 -15.37
CA ALA A 477 -10.40 10.51 -16.71
C ALA A 477 -9.47 11.65 -17.20
N ASP A 478 -9.79 12.89 -16.84
CA ASP A 478 -8.99 14.07 -17.20
C ASP A 478 -7.57 14.04 -16.60
N ASP A 479 -7.38 13.39 -15.44
CA ASP A 479 -6.05 13.21 -14.84
C ASP A 479 -5.16 12.32 -15.71
N VAL A 480 -5.77 11.27 -16.30
CA VAL A 480 -5.09 10.36 -17.22
C VAL A 480 -4.72 11.11 -18.49
N GLU A 481 -5.65 11.90 -19.05
CA GLU A 481 -5.38 12.68 -20.26
C GLU A 481 -4.31 13.77 -20.02
N ALA A 482 -4.29 14.39 -18.83
CA ALA A 482 -3.24 15.33 -18.45
C ALA A 482 -1.85 14.66 -18.50
N LEU A 483 -1.70 13.46 -17.93
CA LEU A 483 -0.46 12.69 -18.03
C LEU A 483 -0.11 12.35 -19.49
N ARG A 484 -1.10 11.92 -20.29
CA ARG A 484 -0.87 11.58 -21.71
C ARG A 484 -0.45 12.80 -22.52
N SER A 485 -1.01 13.97 -22.27
CA SER A 485 -0.57 15.22 -22.91
C SER A 485 0.89 15.52 -22.61
N ARG A 486 1.29 15.42 -21.34
CA ARG A 486 2.70 15.61 -20.96
C ARG A 486 3.63 14.58 -21.59
N LEU A 487 3.20 13.32 -21.68
CA LEU A 487 3.97 12.28 -22.36
C LEU A 487 4.11 12.55 -23.87
N ARG A 488 3.07 13.07 -24.54
CA ARG A 488 3.14 13.51 -25.95
C ARG A 488 4.12 14.67 -26.12
N GLU A 489 4.03 15.68 -25.26
CA GLU A 489 4.95 16.84 -25.25
C GLU A 489 6.42 16.41 -25.05
N LEU A 490 6.66 15.38 -24.24
CA LEU A 490 7.98 14.79 -24.01
C LEU A 490 8.42 13.79 -25.09
N GLY A 491 7.61 13.60 -26.16
CA GLY A 491 7.93 12.67 -27.25
C GLY A 491 7.85 11.19 -26.88
N LYS A 492 7.08 10.84 -25.84
CA LYS A 492 6.88 9.47 -25.33
C LYS A 492 5.40 9.05 -25.27
N PRO A 493 4.61 9.20 -26.36
CA PRO A 493 3.16 8.95 -26.36
C PRO A 493 2.77 7.51 -26.00
N ASN A 494 3.69 6.55 -26.20
CA ASN A 494 3.45 5.12 -26.03
C ASN A 494 4.07 4.55 -24.73
N LEU A 495 4.55 5.41 -23.82
CA LEU A 495 5.08 4.93 -22.54
C LEU A 495 3.93 4.30 -21.72
N GLY A 496 4.19 3.14 -21.10
CA GLY A 496 3.19 2.45 -20.31
C GLY A 496 2.71 3.28 -19.11
N ILE A 497 1.42 3.22 -18.81
CA ILE A 497 0.82 3.94 -17.67
C ILE A 497 0.22 2.93 -16.69
N VAL A 498 0.51 3.11 -15.40
CA VAL A 498 -0.14 2.39 -14.30
C VAL A 498 -0.96 3.38 -13.49
N LEU A 499 -2.27 3.21 -13.46
CA LEU A 499 -3.16 4.00 -12.63
C LEU A 499 -3.16 3.46 -11.20
N LYS A 500 -2.87 4.30 -10.20
CA LYS A 500 -2.86 3.88 -8.80
C LYS A 500 -4.20 4.21 -8.16
N ILE A 501 -4.98 3.17 -7.88
CA ILE A 501 -6.28 3.31 -7.23
C ILE A 501 -6.04 3.41 -5.73
N GLU A 502 -5.97 4.66 -5.25
CA GLU A 502 -5.57 5.03 -3.88
C GLU A 502 -6.66 5.76 -3.10
N THR A 503 -7.67 6.30 -3.79
CA THR A 503 -8.72 7.11 -3.17
C THR A 503 -10.10 6.51 -3.41
N ARG A 504 -11.06 6.89 -2.58
CA ARG A 504 -12.46 6.52 -2.76
C ARG A 504 -13.00 6.97 -4.12
N ARG A 505 -12.66 8.20 -4.53
CA ARG A 505 -13.10 8.76 -5.81
C ARG A 505 -12.52 8.01 -7.01
N ALA A 506 -11.26 7.57 -6.93
CA ALA A 506 -10.65 6.72 -7.95
C ALA A 506 -11.42 5.42 -8.13
N PHE A 507 -11.84 4.81 -7.01
CA PHE A 507 -12.64 3.59 -7.02
C PHE A 507 -14.05 3.83 -7.60
N GLU A 508 -14.73 4.89 -7.18
CA GLU A 508 -16.07 5.25 -7.69
C GLU A 508 -16.06 5.56 -9.20
N ASN A 509 -14.98 6.17 -9.69
CA ASN A 509 -14.77 6.48 -11.12
C ASN A 509 -14.01 5.40 -11.89
N LEU A 510 -13.80 4.22 -11.30
CA LEU A 510 -12.93 3.18 -11.87
C LEU A 510 -13.28 2.87 -13.34
N PRO A 511 -14.55 2.64 -13.75
CA PRO A 511 -14.87 2.35 -15.14
C PRO A 511 -14.36 3.40 -16.14
N GLU A 512 -14.54 4.69 -15.82
CA GLU A 512 -14.09 5.80 -16.67
C GLU A 512 -12.57 5.87 -16.73
N LEU A 513 -11.89 5.65 -15.60
CA LEU A 513 -10.44 5.55 -15.53
C LEU A 513 -9.89 4.41 -16.39
N LEU A 514 -10.54 3.24 -16.38
CA LEU A 514 -10.14 2.11 -17.22
C LEU A 514 -10.26 2.47 -18.71
N PHE A 515 -11.36 3.10 -19.14
CA PHE A 515 -11.52 3.57 -20.53
C PHE A 515 -10.46 4.61 -20.91
N ALA A 516 -10.19 5.58 -20.04
CA ALA A 516 -9.16 6.60 -20.29
C ALA A 516 -7.76 5.98 -20.41
N ALA A 517 -7.44 4.98 -19.59
CA ALA A 517 -6.16 4.27 -19.67
C ALA A 517 -6.01 3.49 -20.99
N MET A 518 -7.10 2.90 -21.49
CA MET A 518 -7.14 2.17 -22.76
C MET A 518 -6.89 3.04 -24.00
N ALA A 519 -6.86 4.37 -23.87
CA ALA A 519 -6.47 5.26 -24.97
C ALA A 519 -4.98 5.11 -25.35
N GLY A 520 -4.18 4.36 -24.57
CA GLY A 520 -2.80 4.03 -24.85
C GLY A 520 -2.53 2.56 -25.12
N PRO A 521 -1.37 2.25 -25.73
CA PRO A 521 -1.04 0.90 -26.16
C PRO A 521 -0.64 -0.03 -25.01
N ALA A 522 -0.32 0.50 -23.83
CA ALA A 522 0.05 -0.27 -22.65
C ALA A 522 -0.45 0.41 -21.37
N ALA A 523 -1.42 -0.21 -20.71
CA ALA A 523 -2.06 0.31 -19.52
C ALA A 523 -2.28 -0.78 -18.47
N GLY A 524 -2.18 -0.39 -17.20
CA GLY A 524 -2.42 -1.25 -16.04
C GLY A 524 -2.97 -0.47 -14.87
N ILE A 525 -3.37 -1.19 -13.83
CA ILE A 525 -3.76 -0.59 -12.56
C ILE A 525 -2.96 -1.17 -11.41
N MET A 526 -2.77 -0.37 -10.36
CA MET A 526 -2.19 -0.80 -9.10
C MET A 526 -3.23 -0.60 -8.01
N ILE A 527 -3.57 -1.67 -7.29
CA ILE A 527 -4.41 -1.59 -6.09
C ILE A 527 -3.49 -1.17 -4.95
N ALA A 528 -3.41 0.12 -4.69
CA ALA A 528 -2.53 0.70 -3.69
C ALA A 528 -3.25 0.76 -2.33
N ARG A 529 -3.35 -0.43 -1.72
CA ARG A 529 -4.17 -0.72 -0.54
C ARG A 529 -3.84 0.10 0.70
N GLY A 530 -2.61 0.60 0.85
CA GLY A 530 -2.20 1.44 1.98
C GLY A 530 -3.07 2.70 2.11
N ASP A 531 -3.06 3.58 1.11
CA ASP A 531 -3.89 4.78 1.09
C ASP A 531 -5.38 4.43 0.89
N LEU A 532 -5.68 3.45 0.03
CA LEU A 532 -7.07 3.05 -0.27
C LEU A 532 -7.84 2.54 0.95
N ALA A 533 -7.17 1.82 1.87
CA ALA A 533 -7.80 1.34 3.10
C ALA A 533 -8.17 2.48 4.06
N VAL A 534 -7.34 3.52 4.11
CA VAL A 534 -7.62 4.72 4.92
C VAL A 534 -8.79 5.50 4.32
N GLU A 535 -8.85 5.59 2.99
CA GLU A 535 -9.86 6.34 2.26
C GLU A 535 -11.24 5.67 2.27
N CYS A 536 -11.29 4.37 1.99
CA CYS A 536 -12.55 3.61 1.91
C CYS A 536 -13.00 3.02 3.26
N GLY A 537 -12.10 2.97 4.25
CA GLY A 537 -12.28 2.22 5.50
C GLY A 537 -11.72 0.80 5.40
N TYR A 538 -11.09 0.34 6.48
CA TYR A 538 -10.39 -0.94 6.55
C TYR A 538 -11.31 -2.13 6.25
N GLU A 539 -12.54 -2.08 6.75
CA GLU A 539 -13.54 -3.15 6.58
C GLU A 539 -13.95 -3.30 5.10
N ARG A 540 -14.04 -2.18 4.38
CA ARG A 540 -14.45 -2.15 2.97
C ARG A 540 -13.32 -2.55 2.02
N LEU A 541 -12.07 -2.61 2.48
CA LEU A 541 -10.96 -3.01 1.62
C LEU A 541 -11.17 -4.41 1.02
N ALA A 542 -11.79 -5.33 1.77
CA ALA A 542 -12.08 -6.68 1.33
C ALA A 542 -13.03 -6.75 0.12
N GLU A 543 -14.05 -5.87 0.06
CA GLU A 543 -14.96 -5.78 -1.10
C GLU A 543 -14.33 -4.97 -2.24
N VAL A 544 -13.72 -3.83 -1.93
CA VAL A 544 -13.20 -2.86 -2.92
C VAL A 544 -12.14 -3.50 -3.80
N GLN A 545 -11.21 -4.27 -3.22
CA GLN A 545 -10.16 -4.94 -3.99
C GLN A 545 -10.72 -5.98 -4.97
N GLU A 546 -11.81 -6.67 -4.60
CA GLU A 546 -12.44 -7.66 -5.46
C GLU A 546 -13.16 -6.98 -6.63
N GLU A 547 -13.88 -5.89 -6.38
CA GLU A 547 -14.52 -5.10 -7.43
C GLU A 547 -13.52 -4.53 -8.42
N ILE A 548 -12.38 -4.04 -7.94
CA ILE A 548 -11.28 -3.57 -8.80
C ILE A 548 -10.74 -4.71 -9.67
N LEU A 549 -10.48 -5.89 -9.09
CA LEU A 549 -10.04 -7.07 -9.84
C LEU A 549 -11.04 -7.50 -10.92
N TRP A 550 -12.35 -7.47 -10.62
CA TRP A 550 -13.38 -7.87 -11.58
C TRP A 550 -13.49 -6.88 -12.74
N ALA A 551 -13.46 -5.58 -12.46
CA ALA A 551 -13.49 -4.55 -13.49
C ALA A 551 -12.24 -4.63 -14.38
N ALA A 552 -11.07 -4.84 -13.79
CA ALA A 552 -9.81 -5.02 -14.53
C ALA A 552 -9.80 -6.29 -15.38
N GLU A 553 -10.35 -7.40 -14.89
CA GLU A 553 -10.50 -8.65 -15.65
C GLU A 553 -11.42 -8.44 -16.85
N ALA A 554 -12.55 -7.71 -16.69
CA ALA A 554 -13.43 -7.36 -17.80
C ALA A 554 -12.75 -6.43 -18.82
N ALA A 555 -11.90 -5.53 -18.34
CA ALA A 555 -11.03 -4.67 -19.13
C ALA A 555 -9.82 -5.39 -19.73
N HIS A 556 -9.57 -6.66 -19.40
CA HIS A 556 -8.32 -7.37 -19.73
C HIS A 556 -7.07 -6.56 -19.40
N MET A 557 -7.13 -5.80 -18.30
CA MET A 557 -6.10 -4.86 -17.90
C MET A 557 -5.25 -5.51 -16.79
N PRO A 558 -3.92 -5.56 -16.93
CA PRO A 558 -3.05 -6.10 -15.90
C PRO A 558 -3.18 -5.35 -14.57
N VAL A 559 -3.26 -6.10 -13.48
CA VAL A 559 -3.34 -5.59 -12.11
C VAL A 559 -2.04 -5.83 -11.34
N ILE A 560 -1.60 -4.83 -10.60
CA ILE A 560 -0.54 -4.93 -9.60
C ILE A 560 -1.18 -4.95 -8.20
N TRP A 561 -1.03 -6.07 -7.50
CA TRP A 561 -1.40 -6.26 -6.10
C TRP A 561 -0.34 -5.62 -5.21
N ALA A 562 -0.65 -4.46 -4.62
CA ALA A 562 0.37 -3.62 -4.01
C ALA A 562 0.11 -3.26 -2.55
N THR A 563 1.20 -2.83 -1.94
CA THR A 563 1.35 -2.34 -0.55
C THR A 563 1.15 -3.43 0.50
N GLN A 564 2.02 -3.41 1.51
CA GLN A 564 1.97 -4.27 2.70
C GLN A 564 1.98 -5.80 2.48
N VAL A 565 2.28 -6.28 1.26
CA VAL A 565 2.50 -7.71 1.01
C VAL A 565 3.83 -8.13 1.64
N LEU A 566 3.80 -9.07 2.59
CA LEU A 566 4.98 -9.57 3.31
C LEU A 566 5.82 -8.43 3.95
N GLU A 567 5.16 -7.35 4.40
CA GLU A 567 5.80 -6.14 4.93
C GLU A 567 6.66 -6.44 6.17
N THR A 568 6.11 -7.20 7.10
CA THR A 568 6.76 -7.62 8.34
C THR A 568 7.94 -8.51 8.01
N LEU A 569 7.78 -9.47 7.09
CA LEU A 569 8.89 -10.31 6.64
C LEU A 569 10.01 -9.47 6.05
N ALA A 570 9.71 -8.54 5.13
CA ALA A 570 10.72 -7.66 4.55
C ALA A 570 11.46 -6.80 5.59
N LYS A 571 10.77 -6.39 6.67
CA LYS A 571 11.32 -5.54 7.75
C LYS A 571 12.06 -6.31 8.84
N THR A 572 11.55 -7.46 9.28
CA THR A 572 11.98 -8.15 10.50
C THR A 572 12.51 -9.56 10.27
N GLY A 573 12.35 -10.11 9.06
CA GLY A 573 12.75 -11.48 8.73
C GLY A 573 11.73 -12.54 9.12
N LEU A 574 10.57 -12.17 9.66
CA LEU A 574 9.52 -13.13 10.07
C LEU A 574 8.15 -12.71 9.51
N PRO A 575 7.47 -13.58 8.72
CA PRO A 575 6.13 -13.28 8.24
C PRO A 575 5.07 -13.56 9.32
N SER A 576 3.99 -12.81 9.28
CA SER A 576 2.75 -13.18 9.94
C SER A 576 1.93 -14.16 9.08
N ARG A 577 1.03 -14.92 9.72
CA ARG A 577 0.10 -15.81 8.99
C ARG A 577 -0.82 -15.05 8.03
N ALA A 578 -1.24 -13.85 8.41
CA ALA A 578 -2.08 -12.99 7.58
C ALA A 578 -1.37 -12.59 6.29
N GLU A 579 -0.08 -12.25 6.35
CA GLU A 579 0.70 -11.88 5.16
C GLU A 579 0.92 -13.06 4.19
N ILE A 580 1.02 -14.29 4.70
CA ILE A 580 1.11 -15.48 3.83
C ILE A 580 -0.19 -15.68 3.06
N THR A 581 -1.34 -15.55 3.73
CA THR A 581 -2.65 -15.62 3.07
C THR A 581 -2.81 -14.47 2.06
N ASP A 582 -2.37 -13.26 2.41
CA ASP A 582 -2.41 -12.11 1.51
C ASP A 582 -1.51 -12.29 0.26
N ALA A 583 -0.30 -12.80 0.44
CA ALA A 583 0.60 -13.11 -0.66
C ALA A 583 0.00 -14.17 -1.60
N ALA A 584 -0.69 -15.17 -1.06
CA ALA A 584 -1.40 -16.18 -1.86
C ALA A 584 -2.58 -15.58 -2.65
N MET A 585 -3.28 -14.58 -2.09
CA MET A 585 -4.32 -13.83 -2.78
C MET A 585 -3.77 -13.02 -3.96
N GLY A 586 -2.50 -12.63 -3.91
CA GLY A 586 -1.77 -11.98 -5.00
C GLY A 586 -1.76 -12.79 -6.32
N GLU A 587 -2.01 -14.10 -6.28
CA GLU A 587 -2.15 -14.95 -7.49
C GLU A 587 -3.32 -14.53 -8.40
N ARG A 588 -4.24 -13.68 -7.89
CA ARG A 588 -5.36 -13.13 -8.68
C ARG A 588 -4.95 -11.96 -9.58
N ALA A 589 -3.76 -11.41 -9.37
CA ALA A 589 -3.22 -10.27 -10.11
C ALA A 589 -2.10 -10.71 -11.07
N GLU A 590 -1.68 -9.81 -11.96
CA GLU A 590 -0.59 -10.06 -12.91
C GLU A 590 0.78 -9.83 -12.28
N CYS A 591 0.82 -9.05 -11.20
CA CYS A 591 2.03 -8.71 -10.48
C CYS A 591 1.73 -8.49 -9.00
N VAL A 592 2.67 -8.86 -8.14
CA VAL A 592 2.66 -8.55 -6.71
C VAL A 592 3.83 -7.61 -6.41
N MET A 593 3.56 -6.53 -5.68
CA MET A 593 4.56 -5.53 -5.29
C MET A 593 5.02 -5.74 -3.84
N LEU A 594 6.34 -5.86 -3.66
CA LEU A 594 7.00 -5.82 -2.36
C LEU A 594 7.63 -4.45 -2.10
N ASN A 595 7.50 -3.98 -0.86
CA ASN A 595 8.20 -2.79 -0.38
C ASN A 595 9.67 -3.11 -0.03
N LYS A 596 10.46 -2.07 0.23
CA LYS A 596 11.88 -2.21 0.62
C LYS A 596 12.03 -2.66 2.07
N GLY A 597 13.08 -3.42 2.36
CA GLY A 597 13.46 -3.82 3.73
C GLY A 597 14.73 -4.67 3.76
N PRO A 598 15.39 -4.81 4.92
CA PRO A 598 16.65 -5.56 5.05
C PRO A 598 16.53 -7.04 4.66
N HIS A 599 15.33 -7.63 4.78
CA HIS A 599 15.04 -9.03 4.44
C HIS A 599 14.30 -9.17 3.10
N ILE A 600 14.39 -8.18 2.21
CA ILE A 600 13.63 -8.19 0.95
C ILE A 600 13.90 -9.41 0.07
N THR A 601 15.14 -9.93 0.05
CA THR A 601 15.47 -11.12 -0.74
C THR A 601 14.84 -12.39 -0.19
N GLU A 602 14.57 -12.45 1.11
CA GLU A 602 13.82 -13.51 1.76
C GLU A 602 12.33 -13.40 1.44
N ALA A 603 11.77 -12.19 1.57
CA ALA A 603 10.39 -11.91 1.18
C ALA A 603 10.10 -12.28 -0.29
N MET A 604 11.03 -11.97 -1.20
CA MET A 604 10.94 -12.36 -2.60
C MET A 604 10.93 -13.88 -2.80
N ARG A 605 11.81 -14.61 -2.10
CA ARG A 605 11.86 -16.08 -2.18
C ARG A 605 10.58 -16.70 -1.65
N THR A 606 10.10 -16.24 -0.50
CA THR A 606 8.81 -16.66 0.08
C THR A 606 7.66 -16.39 -0.88
N LEU A 607 7.59 -15.19 -1.47
CA LEU A 607 6.55 -14.85 -2.45
C LEU A 607 6.64 -15.74 -3.69
N HIS A 608 7.84 -15.95 -4.24
CA HIS A 608 8.05 -16.85 -5.39
C HIS A 608 7.51 -18.26 -5.11
N ASP A 609 7.83 -18.82 -3.95
CA ASP A 609 7.35 -20.16 -3.58
C ASP A 609 5.84 -20.23 -3.39
N ILE A 610 5.23 -19.21 -2.79
CA ILE A 610 3.77 -19.11 -2.64
C ILE A 610 3.09 -19.09 -4.02
N LEU A 611 3.50 -18.17 -4.90
CA LEU A 611 2.92 -18.03 -6.24
C LEU A 611 3.11 -19.30 -7.07
N ARG A 612 4.32 -19.87 -7.04
CA ARG A 612 4.64 -21.12 -7.76
C ARG A 612 3.73 -22.28 -7.37
N ARG A 613 3.37 -22.38 -6.09
CA ARG A 613 2.45 -23.42 -5.59
C ARG A 613 1.00 -23.10 -5.92
N MET A 614 0.60 -21.84 -5.76
CA MET A 614 -0.80 -21.38 -5.89
C MET A 614 -1.30 -21.35 -7.33
N GLN A 615 -0.45 -21.07 -8.32
CA GLN A 615 -0.84 -20.99 -9.74
C GLN A 615 -1.51 -22.27 -10.29
N ALA A 616 -1.24 -23.44 -9.69
CA ALA A 616 -1.86 -24.71 -10.09
C ALA A 616 -3.20 -24.97 -9.40
N HIS A 617 -3.51 -24.23 -8.34
CA HIS A 617 -4.77 -24.31 -7.58
C HIS A 617 -5.71 -23.15 -7.92
N GLN A 618 -5.19 -22.05 -8.43
CA GLN A 618 -5.94 -20.83 -8.67
C GLN A 618 -5.48 -20.20 -9.98
N SER A 619 -6.44 -19.80 -10.82
CA SER A 619 -6.21 -18.92 -11.96
C SER A 619 -7.20 -17.78 -11.84
N LYS A 620 -6.73 -16.56 -11.54
CA LYS A 620 -7.62 -15.43 -11.26
C LYS A 620 -8.63 -15.79 -10.16
N LYS A 621 -9.93 -15.59 -10.39
CA LYS A 621 -11.01 -15.98 -9.47
C LYS A 621 -11.41 -17.46 -9.57
N ARG A 622 -10.77 -18.24 -10.45
CA ARG A 622 -11.16 -19.63 -10.74
C ARG A 622 -10.29 -20.60 -9.95
N PRO A 623 -10.85 -21.36 -8.99
CA PRO A 623 -10.16 -22.52 -8.46
C PRO A 623 -9.98 -23.55 -9.57
N LEU A 624 -8.77 -24.11 -9.64
CA LEU A 624 -8.38 -25.18 -10.52
C LEU A 624 -8.24 -26.47 -9.71
N LEU A 625 -8.85 -27.54 -10.19
CA LEU A 625 -8.83 -28.84 -9.52
C LEU A 625 -7.62 -29.66 -9.98
N ARG A 626 -6.41 -29.24 -9.61
CA ARG A 626 -5.24 -30.11 -9.78
C ARG A 626 -5.37 -31.35 -8.90
N ALA A 627 -4.80 -32.46 -9.35
CA ALA A 627 -4.75 -33.69 -8.56
C ALA A 627 -4.12 -33.43 -7.17
N LEU A 628 -4.83 -33.86 -6.12
CA LEU A 628 -4.40 -33.68 -4.73
C LEU A 628 -3.50 -34.84 -4.33
N ARG A 629 -2.21 -34.55 -4.12
CA ARG A 629 -1.23 -35.53 -3.63
C ARG A 629 -1.10 -35.55 -2.11
N ALA A 630 -1.60 -34.52 -1.43
CA ALA A 630 -1.48 -34.38 0.03
C ALA A 630 -2.23 -35.47 0.82
N TRP A 631 -3.13 -36.22 0.18
CA TRP A 631 -3.88 -37.32 0.78
C TRP A 631 -3.56 -38.67 0.11
N ASP A 632 -2.55 -38.70 -0.76
CA ASP A 632 -2.04 -39.92 -1.37
C ASP A 632 -0.71 -40.30 -0.69
N PRO A 633 -0.71 -41.28 0.24
CA PRO A 633 0.49 -41.68 0.98
C PRO A 633 1.53 -42.40 0.11
N SER A 634 1.24 -42.67 -1.18
CA SER A 634 2.13 -43.44 -2.06
C SER A 634 3.19 -42.60 -2.78
N GLU A 635 3.10 -41.27 -2.78
CA GLU A 635 4.09 -40.38 -3.37
C GLU A 635 4.67 -39.43 -2.30
N GLY A 636 5.93 -39.69 -1.90
CA GLY A 636 6.69 -38.80 -1.01
C GLY A 636 6.84 -37.38 -1.58
N GLU A 637 7.15 -36.41 -0.71
CA GLU A 637 7.25 -34.99 -1.05
C GLU A 637 7.98 -34.74 -2.38
N PRO A 638 7.48 -33.82 -3.24
CA PRO A 638 8.22 -33.41 -4.42
C PRO A 638 9.58 -32.84 -3.96
N PRO A 639 10.68 -33.13 -4.68
CA PRO A 639 12.01 -32.69 -4.28
C PRO A 639 12.03 -31.18 -4.09
N THR A 640 12.42 -30.75 -2.90
CA THR A 640 12.79 -29.36 -2.62
C THR A 640 13.97 -29.02 -3.53
N ALA A 641 13.76 -28.07 -4.45
CA ALA A 641 14.83 -27.54 -5.28
C ALA A 641 15.83 -26.82 -4.36
N GLY A 642 17.08 -27.31 -4.34
CA GLY A 642 18.21 -26.66 -3.69
C GLY A 642 18.76 -25.46 -4.45
#